data_AF-A0A5J4VWK3-F1
#
_entry.id   AF-A0A5J4VWK3-F1
#
_cell.length_a   1.000
_cell.length_b   1.000
_cell.length_c   1.000
_cell.angle_alpha   90.00
_cell.angle_beta   90.00
_cell.angle_gamma   90.00
#
_symmetry.space_group_name_H-M   'P 1'
#
loop_
_entity.id
_entity.type
_entity.pdbx_description
1 polymer ?
#
loop_
_entity_poly.entity_id
_entity_poly.type
_entity_poly.pdbx_seq_one_letter_code
_entity_poly.pdbx_strand_id
1 'polypeptide(L)'
;MSTSSNLALLSQRQREQGAVPDSRFKTGGELGESPSPSQGFFTHISTGAKMLPKGAAQLSRENPEQKKKIEALFSMRRQFLSNDIRSLLQSICDHVELRCAKTKWSFDYNVAYSATALSVRDRMIELWNDTNRHFHEKQPKRLYYLSIEFLIGRLLRSNMLSLGAMNEYTEALSQIGLDMEEVVEQEEDMALGNGGLGRLAACFLDSMATLRLPAWGYGLRYMYGMFRQRVSEQGHQLELPDYWLENGCPWEIQRNDVKVRVRFYGNVREQKHYEKRERKNVERRLKTKGSDQSSGKKGDVWGGSSNSQAAPLPRSALSSDVEKKDDTQDYEDVETVEYVDVEVGPPQIIWENGEEVVGKAYDVPIAGYHTLNMINLRLWESVPSNEFDFESFNRGGYDDAVKGKQNAETITQVLYPNDAFHAGKELRLKQQYFFVSSTLQDILRRFEGQFKGTPIFSHLTQQDSSQQNIKIPWEQLPDYIVMQCNDTHPVLAIPELLRLLIDTKGLTFEEAWNIVQKCFAYTNHTVLPEALEKWPVDLLGRLLPRHLQIIYQINFVFLESIKDKYPNDIASLSIVEEWPVKSIRMANLAIVTATFVNGVAELHSDLLKKTIFSNFFKVFPNKFLNVTNGVTQRRWLLESNPELAKIYDQYVGTKWTVSYRVLKRLEPVIQDDTKNETLLQQFWSARRIAKEKLAEVIKNDCGVEIQNIEGTIFDVHVKRLHEYKRQSLNILRCIAQYLELKSIGTQACANAVPRVVIFGGKAAPGYYMAKKTIQLINCVGNVVNNDESIANALKVVFVPNYNVSLAQIIIPAADISEQISTAGYEASGTSCMKFCMNGALLVGTWDGANIEIREEIGDEQVFMFGLITEEISTARQHRFSQEFNMDNHLDGALRAIETGMFGNGDEFTAFTDSIRHKDHYLVASDFQQFYDLHKLIEDEWKDRDGWAKKALLTSVRMEKFSSDRSIIDYSEKIWGIKPCIVPSPVRDTTPSGPVSISTSGGSGVSAVSYGGAQAPSAAPILGSGGPNPQQRAGPGGAPGAGQGQRRPKQGKNL
;
A
#
# COMPACT_ATOMS: atom_id res chain seq x y z
N MET A 1 27.42 -42.48 38.75
CA MET A 1 27.19 -42.42 40.21
C MET A 1 26.75 -41.02 40.58
N SER A 2 25.55 -40.90 41.17
CA SER A 2 25.04 -39.88 42.12
C SER A 2 25.62 -38.46 42.05
N THR A 3 24.90 -37.48 41.51
CA THR A 3 23.89 -36.58 42.14
C THR A 3 24.44 -35.38 42.92
N SER A 4 23.74 -34.25 42.70
CA SER A 4 23.47 -33.11 43.61
C SER A 4 24.59 -32.15 43.97
N SER A 5 24.52 -30.91 43.45
CA SER A 5 24.29 -29.68 44.25
C SER A 5 24.56 -28.41 43.42
N ASN A 6 23.52 -27.60 43.21
CA ASN A 6 23.50 -26.12 43.31
C ASN A 6 22.29 -25.54 42.58
N LEU A 7 21.13 -25.69 43.22
CA LEU A 7 19.88 -25.00 42.95
C LEU A 7 19.50 -24.30 44.25
N ALA A 8 20.04 -23.10 44.50
CA ALA A 8 19.62 -22.21 45.58
C ALA A 8 20.27 -20.83 45.41
N LEU A 9 19.76 -20.01 44.49
CA LEU A 9 19.93 -18.54 44.51
C LEU A 9 19.07 -17.85 43.42
N LEU A 10 17.77 -18.16 43.33
CA LEU A 10 16.84 -17.43 42.44
C LEU A 10 15.39 -17.41 42.93
N SER A 11 15.16 -17.44 44.25
CA SER A 11 13.83 -17.36 44.86
C SER A 11 13.74 -16.33 45.98
N GLN A 12 14.02 -15.05 45.68
CA GLN A 12 13.71 -13.97 46.64
C GLN A 12 13.57 -12.56 46.02
N ARG A 13 12.87 -12.43 44.88
CA ARG A 13 12.33 -11.13 44.38
C ARG A 13 10.99 -11.29 43.64
N GLN A 14 10.01 -11.92 44.28
CA GLN A 14 8.62 -12.00 43.79
C GLN A 14 7.58 -11.80 44.91
N ARG A 15 7.85 -10.91 45.86
CA ARG A 15 6.83 -10.39 46.76
C ARG A 15 7.10 -8.90 46.97
N GLU A 16 6.37 -8.09 46.21
CA GLU A 16 6.08 -6.66 46.39
C GLU A 16 5.94 -6.02 45.01
N GLN A 17 4.77 -6.17 44.39
CA GLN A 17 4.17 -5.16 43.53
C GLN A 17 2.67 -5.40 43.48
N GLY A 18 1.94 -4.35 43.85
CA GLY A 18 0.54 -4.38 44.27
C GLY A 18 -0.45 -4.74 43.17
N ALA A 19 -1.56 -5.29 43.63
CA ALA A 19 -2.77 -5.54 42.89
C ALA A 19 -3.21 -4.28 42.10
N VAL A 20 -3.28 -4.42 40.77
CA VAL A 20 -4.03 -3.50 39.89
C VAL A 20 -5.45 -4.06 39.77
N PRO A 21 -6.49 -3.25 39.99
CA PRO A 21 -7.86 -3.75 40.10
C PRO A 21 -8.42 -4.20 38.75
N ASP A 22 -8.90 -5.44 38.77
CA ASP A 22 -9.73 -6.11 37.78
C ASP A 22 -11.04 -5.33 37.53
N SER A 23 -11.00 -4.39 36.57
CA SER A 23 -12.21 -3.74 36.04
C SER A 23 -12.66 -4.46 34.78
N ARG A 24 -13.33 -5.59 35.05
CA ARG A 24 -14.31 -6.29 34.21
C ARG A 24 -14.86 -5.42 33.07
N PHE A 25 -14.56 -5.81 31.83
CA PHE A 25 -15.58 -5.71 30.79
C PHE A 25 -16.78 -6.52 31.27
N LYS A 26 -17.85 -5.81 31.66
CA LYS A 26 -19.19 -6.39 31.63
C LYS A 26 -19.45 -6.77 30.18
N THR A 27 -19.22 -8.04 29.86
CA THR A 27 -19.80 -8.73 28.71
C THR A 27 -21.30 -8.84 28.96
N GLY A 28 -21.98 -7.71 28.84
CA GLY A 28 -23.40 -7.52 29.05
C GLY A 28 -23.93 -6.58 27.96
N GLY A 29 -23.67 -6.95 26.73
CA GLY A 29 -24.31 -6.43 25.53
C GLY A 29 -24.34 -7.61 24.58
N GLU A 30 -25.51 -8.19 24.41
CA GLU A 30 -25.75 -9.33 23.52
C GLU A 30 -25.10 -9.04 22.17
N LEU A 31 -24.02 -9.78 21.86
CA LEU A 31 -23.69 -10.08 20.47
C LEU A 31 -24.90 -10.85 19.96
N GLY A 32 -25.83 -10.15 19.33
CA GLY A 32 -27.05 -10.74 18.78
C GLY A 32 -26.71 -12.03 18.03
N GLU A 33 -27.47 -13.08 18.29
CA GLU A 33 -27.29 -14.39 17.69
C GLU A 33 -27.16 -14.26 16.16
N SER A 34 -25.98 -14.60 15.64
CA SER A 34 -25.76 -14.80 14.22
C SER A 34 -26.31 -16.19 13.83
N PRO A 35 -27.17 -16.30 12.79
CA PRO A 35 -27.74 -17.58 12.38
C PRO A 35 -26.67 -18.54 11.83
N SER A 36 -27.01 -19.83 11.76
CA SER A 36 -26.12 -20.90 11.30
C SER A 36 -25.65 -20.69 9.84
N PRO A 37 -24.45 -21.15 9.44
CA PRO A 37 -23.83 -20.85 8.15
C PRO A 37 -24.49 -21.48 6.92
N SER A 38 -25.56 -22.27 7.08
CA SER A 38 -26.39 -22.73 5.94
C SER A 38 -27.40 -21.68 5.46
N GLN A 39 -27.43 -20.49 6.06
CA GLN A 39 -28.27 -19.36 5.66
C GLN A 39 -27.39 -18.13 5.43
N GLY A 40 -27.28 -17.67 4.17
CA GLY A 40 -26.41 -16.57 3.78
C GLY A 40 -26.62 -15.31 4.63
N PHE A 41 -25.53 -14.66 5.05
CA PHE A 41 -25.55 -13.52 5.99
C PHE A 41 -26.37 -12.32 5.47
N PHE A 42 -26.58 -12.24 4.16
CA PHE A 42 -27.37 -11.20 3.49
C PHE A 42 -28.81 -11.61 3.12
N THR A 43 -29.28 -12.81 3.52
CA THR A 43 -30.60 -13.33 3.08
C THR A 43 -31.80 -12.76 3.83
N HIS A 44 -31.62 -12.13 5.01
CA HIS A 44 -32.72 -11.56 5.78
C HIS A 44 -32.34 -10.24 6.47
N ILE A 45 -32.81 -9.12 5.90
CA ILE A 45 -32.70 -7.77 6.50
C ILE A 45 -34.07 -7.38 7.05
N SER A 46 -34.19 -7.18 8.36
CA SER A 46 -35.43 -6.79 9.05
C SER A 46 -35.52 -5.28 9.29
N THR A 47 -36.75 -4.81 9.50
CA THR A 47 -37.19 -3.41 9.50
C THR A 47 -36.95 -2.68 10.83
N GLY A 48 -36.43 -1.44 10.79
CA GLY A 48 -36.53 -0.53 11.94
C GLY A 48 -35.83 0.84 11.83
N ALA A 49 -36.63 1.91 11.79
CA ALA A 49 -36.35 3.34 12.02
C ALA A 49 -35.74 4.22 10.89
N LYS A 50 -36.51 5.28 10.57
CA LYS A 50 -36.22 6.35 9.59
C LYS A 50 -35.33 7.43 10.19
N MET A 51 -34.20 7.76 9.54
CA MET A 51 -33.54 9.06 9.70
C MET A 51 -33.13 9.63 8.34
N LEU A 52 -33.52 10.88 8.08
CA LEU A 52 -33.19 11.61 6.86
C LEU A 52 -31.87 12.43 7.05
N PRO A 53 -30.97 12.47 6.06
CA PRO A 53 -29.70 13.21 6.15
C PRO A 53 -29.84 14.74 6.14
N LYS A 54 -28.87 15.45 6.72
CA LYS A 54 -28.76 16.93 6.70
C LYS A 54 -28.59 17.52 5.29
N GLY A 55 -27.90 16.84 4.37
CA GLY A 55 -27.75 17.29 2.97
C GLY A 55 -29.04 17.19 2.16
N ALA A 56 -29.86 16.16 2.40
CA ALA A 56 -31.21 16.06 1.85
C ALA A 56 -32.14 17.12 2.44
N ALA A 57 -31.88 17.58 3.67
CA ALA A 57 -32.59 18.70 4.28
C ALA A 57 -32.20 20.05 3.64
N GLN A 58 -30.94 20.25 3.24
CA GLN A 58 -30.48 21.46 2.54
C GLN A 58 -31.02 21.55 1.11
N LEU A 59 -30.89 20.47 0.32
CA LEU A 59 -31.55 20.35 -1.00
C LEU A 59 -33.08 20.49 -0.91
N SER A 60 -33.71 20.03 0.18
CA SER A 60 -35.15 20.23 0.40
C SER A 60 -35.55 21.68 0.67
N ARG A 61 -34.62 22.52 1.17
CA ARG A 61 -34.86 23.94 1.43
C ARG A 61 -34.64 24.79 0.19
N GLU A 62 -33.69 24.41 -0.67
CA GLU A 62 -33.29 25.18 -1.84
C GLU A 62 -34.05 24.78 -3.12
N ASN A 63 -34.36 23.49 -3.33
CA ASN A 63 -35.11 23.02 -4.50
C ASN A 63 -35.96 21.75 -4.22
N PRO A 64 -37.19 21.90 -3.68
CA PRO A 64 -38.08 20.79 -3.32
C PRO A 64 -38.48 19.88 -4.52
N GLU A 65 -38.64 20.46 -5.71
CA GLU A 65 -38.98 19.68 -6.91
C GLU A 65 -37.82 18.80 -7.37
N GLN A 66 -36.60 19.32 -7.35
CA GLN A 66 -35.41 18.55 -7.71
C GLN A 66 -35.20 17.39 -6.72
N LYS A 67 -35.42 17.61 -5.43
CA LYS A 67 -35.46 16.54 -4.43
C LYS A 67 -36.49 15.48 -4.78
N LYS A 68 -37.74 15.85 -5.09
CA LYS A 68 -38.80 14.90 -5.43
C LYS A 68 -38.46 14.09 -6.69
N LYS A 69 -37.83 14.71 -7.69
CA LYS A 69 -37.33 14.04 -8.91
C LYS A 69 -36.21 13.03 -8.58
N ILE A 70 -35.25 13.42 -7.75
CA ILE A 70 -34.16 12.55 -7.29
C ILE A 70 -34.72 11.39 -6.44
N GLU A 71 -35.60 11.66 -5.49
CA GLU A 71 -36.25 10.63 -4.66
C GLU A 71 -37.07 9.67 -5.52
N ALA A 72 -37.80 10.16 -6.53
CA ALA A 72 -38.50 9.29 -7.48
C ALA A 72 -37.53 8.42 -8.30
N LEU A 73 -36.42 8.98 -8.78
CA LEU A 73 -35.39 8.22 -9.50
C LEU A 73 -34.78 7.11 -8.63
N PHE A 74 -34.38 7.44 -7.39
CA PHE A 74 -33.79 6.47 -6.46
C PHE A 74 -34.83 5.54 -5.82
N SER A 75 -36.12 5.86 -5.91
CA SER A 75 -37.18 4.96 -5.47
C SER A 75 -37.23 3.65 -6.28
N MET A 76 -36.68 3.64 -7.50
CA MET A 76 -36.54 2.44 -8.33
C MET A 76 -35.37 1.52 -7.88
N ARG A 77 -34.48 2.01 -7.00
CA ARG A 77 -33.29 1.29 -6.48
C ARG A 77 -33.37 1.11 -4.95
N ARG A 78 -34.57 0.88 -4.42
CA ARG A 78 -34.80 0.77 -2.96
C ARG A 78 -34.19 -0.50 -2.35
N GLN A 79 -34.08 -1.59 -3.09
CA GLN A 79 -33.52 -2.86 -2.62
C GLN A 79 -32.05 -2.97 -3.00
N PHE A 80 -31.24 -3.55 -2.10
CA PHE A 80 -29.87 -3.98 -2.44
C PHE A 80 -29.92 -5.06 -3.51
N LEU A 81 -28.84 -5.19 -4.26
CA LEU A 81 -28.69 -6.29 -5.20
C LEU A 81 -28.73 -7.62 -4.44
N SER A 82 -29.66 -8.49 -4.84
CA SER A 82 -29.81 -9.81 -4.24
C SER A 82 -28.64 -10.74 -4.63
N ASN A 83 -28.29 -11.64 -3.72
CA ASN A 83 -27.30 -12.70 -3.95
C ASN A 83 -27.94 -14.02 -4.38
N ASP A 84 -29.24 -14.07 -4.67
CA ASP A 84 -29.83 -15.25 -5.28
C ASP A 84 -29.23 -15.50 -6.67
N ILE A 85 -29.16 -16.78 -7.05
CA ILE A 85 -28.45 -17.23 -8.26
C ILE A 85 -28.96 -16.54 -9.51
N ARG A 86 -30.28 -16.33 -9.63
CA ARG A 86 -30.86 -15.67 -10.80
C ARG A 86 -30.43 -14.21 -10.89
N SER A 87 -30.42 -13.48 -9.78
CA SER A 87 -29.94 -12.11 -9.72
C SER A 87 -28.44 -12.00 -10.00
N LEU A 88 -27.64 -12.97 -9.54
CA LEU A 88 -26.21 -13.06 -9.84
C LEU A 88 -25.96 -13.27 -11.34
N LEU A 89 -26.62 -14.27 -11.93
CA LEU A 89 -26.51 -14.57 -13.36
C LEU A 89 -26.98 -13.41 -14.22
N GLN A 90 -28.11 -12.76 -13.87
CA GLN A 90 -28.58 -11.57 -14.60
C GLN A 90 -27.54 -10.45 -14.55
N SER A 91 -26.99 -10.16 -13.37
CA SER A 91 -25.95 -9.13 -13.20
C SER A 91 -24.70 -9.45 -14.03
N ILE A 92 -24.26 -10.72 -14.06
CA ILE A 92 -23.14 -11.16 -14.90
C ILE A 92 -23.47 -10.96 -16.39
N CYS A 93 -24.64 -11.43 -16.86
CA CYS A 93 -25.08 -11.25 -18.25
C CYS A 93 -25.16 -9.76 -18.65
N ASP A 94 -25.71 -8.91 -17.78
CA ASP A 94 -25.80 -7.47 -18.01
C ASP A 94 -24.40 -6.86 -18.17
N HIS A 95 -23.41 -7.28 -17.37
CA HIS A 95 -22.04 -6.81 -17.52
C HIS A 95 -21.37 -7.33 -18.79
N VAL A 96 -21.61 -8.58 -19.20
CA VAL A 96 -21.12 -9.11 -20.47
C VAL A 96 -21.62 -8.25 -21.64
N GLU A 97 -22.93 -7.98 -21.70
CA GLU A 97 -23.54 -7.26 -22.81
C GLU A 97 -23.30 -5.74 -22.76
N LEU A 98 -23.42 -5.12 -21.59
CA LEU A 98 -23.47 -3.66 -21.45
C LEU A 98 -22.14 -3.03 -21.03
N ARG A 99 -21.29 -3.76 -20.29
CA ARG A 99 -19.99 -3.22 -19.81
C ARG A 99 -18.82 -3.73 -20.61
N CYS A 100 -18.75 -5.03 -20.87
CA CYS A 100 -17.73 -5.62 -21.72
C CYS A 100 -18.04 -5.43 -23.22
N ALA A 101 -19.28 -5.01 -23.56
CA ALA A 101 -19.75 -4.86 -24.94
C ALA A 101 -19.52 -6.12 -25.78
N LYS A 102 -19.75 -7.28 -25.16
CA LYS A 102 -19.62 -8.61 -25.78
C LYS A 102 -21.01 -9.19 -26.03
N THR A 103 -21.08 -10.13 -26.97
CA THR A 103 -22.31 -10.88 -27.24
C THR A 103 -22.26 -12.25 -26.58
N LYS A 104 -23.40 -12.95 -26.50
CA LYS A 104 -23.46 -14.36 -26.08
C LYS A 104 -22.56 -15.32 -26.87
N TRP A 105 -22.06 -14.91 -28.04
CA TRP A 105 -21.17 -15.70 -28.90
C TRP A 105 -19.69 -15.40 -28.68
N SER A 106 -19.37 -14.40 -27.85
CA SER A 106 -18.00 -13.94 -27.56
C SER A 106 -17.78 -13.89 -26.04
N PHE A 107 -18.02 -15.02 -25.39
CA PHE A 107 -17.93 -15.21 -23.95
C PHE A 107 -16.82 -16.21 -23.63
N ASP A 108 -15.68 -15.71 -23.16
CA ASP A 108 -14.52 -16.48 -22.70
C ASP A 108 -14.28 -16.24 -21.21
N TYR A 109 -13.26 -16.89 -20.64
CA TYR A 109 -12.93 -16.75 -19.22
C TYR A 109 -12.52 -15.31 -18.83
N ASN A 110 -11.85 -14.57 -19.70
CA ASN A 110 -11.46 -13.19 -19.40
C ASN A 110 -12.68 -12.26 -19.29
N VAL A 111 -13.64 -12.44 -20.20
CA VAL A 111 -14.94 -11.75 -20.15
C VAL A 111 -15.74 -12.20 -18.93
N ALA A 112 -15.77 -13.50 -18.64
CA ALA A 112 -16.46 -14.04 -17.47
C ALA A 112 -15.90 -13.48 -16.17
N TYR A 113 -14.57 -13.41 -16.02
CA TYR A 113 -13.90 -12.76 -14.90
C TYR A 113 -14.31 -11.30 -14.79
N SER A 114 -14.16 -10.54 -15.87
CA SER A 114 -14.47 -9.11 -15.86
C SER A 114 -15.92 -8.85 -15.45
N ALA A 115 -16.87 -9.59 -16.03
CA ALA A 115 -18.29 -9.46 -15.72
C ALA A 115 -18.62 -9.89 -14.28
N THR A 116 -17.98 -10.96 -13.79
CA THR A 116 -18.16 -11.45 -12.42
C THR A 116 -17.59 -10.47 -11.40
N ALA A 117 -16.38 -9.94 -11.64
CA ALA A 117 -15.75 -8.92 -10.81
C ALA A 117 -16.59 -7.64 -10.74
N LEU A 118 -17.16 -7.19 -11.87
CA LEU A 118 -18.09 -6.05 -11.91
C LEU A 118 -19.38 -6.33 -11.13
N SER A 119 -19.94 -7.54 -11.24
CA SER A 119 -21.11 -7.98 -10.47
C SER A 119 -20.84 -7.95 -8.95
N VAL A 120 -19.65 -8.38 -8.52
CA VAL A 120 -19.20 -8.30 -7.11
C VAL A 120 -19.03 -6.84 -6.72
N ARG A 121 -18.35 -6.03 -7.55
CA ARG A 121 -18.10 -4.62 -7.27
C ARG A 121 -19.40 -3.83 -7.11
N ASP A 122 -20.44 -4.09 -7.88
CA ASP A 122 -21.70 -3.37 -7.77
C ASP A 122 -22.30 -3.49 -6.35
N ARG A 123 -22.27 -4.70 -5.77
CA ARG A 123 -22.68 -4.95 -4.38
C ARG A 123 -21.79 -4.21 -3.38
N MET A 124 -20.48 -4.20 -3.63
CA MET A 124 -19.54 -3.44 -2.80
C MET A 124 -19.79 -1.92 -2.86
N ILE A 125 -20.16 -1.38 -4.03
CA ILE A 125 -20.42 0.05 -4.21
C ILE A 125 -21.63 0.50 -3.39
N GLU A 126 -22.69 -0.31 -3.29
CA GLU A 126 -23.85 0.01 -2.44
C GLU A 126 -23.42 0.20 -0.98
N LEU A 127 -22.62 -0.73 -0.46
CA LEU A 127 -22.09 -0.72 0.90
C LEU A 127 -21.03 0.38 1.12
N TRP A 128 -20.19 0.65 0.13
CA TRP A 128 -19.18 1.71 0.15
C TRP A 128 -19.82 3.10 0.18
N ASN A 129 -20.88 3.33 -0.60
CA ASN A 129 -21.63 4.58 -0.56
C ASN A 129 -22.29 4.78 0.81
N ASP A 130 -22.91 3.73 1.36
CA ASP A 130 -23.56 3.79 2.67
C ASP A 130 -22.54 3.99 3.81
N THR A 131 -21.36 3.38 3.72
CA THR A 131 -20.26 3.59 4.68
C THR A 131 -19.76 5.03 4.63
N ASN A 132 -19.49 5.57 3.44
CA ASN A 132 -19.02 6.95 3.29
C ASN A 132 -20.05 7.96 3.76
N ARG A 133 -21.33 7.72 3.47
CA ARG A 133 -22.45 8.51 4.02
C ARG A 133 -22.46 8.49 5.52
N HIS A 134 -22.41 7.29 6.12
CA HIS A 134 -22.41 7.13 7.56
C HIS A 134 -21.22 7.84 8.24
N PHE A 135 -20.01 7.68 7.70
CA PHE A 135 -18.83 8.36 8.24
C PHE A 135 -18.88 9.88 8.06
N HIS A 136 -19.54 10.39 7.01
CA HIS A 136 -19.73 11.82 6.85
C HIS A 136 -20.74 12.37 7.86
N GLU A 137 -21.83 11.64 8.14
CA GLU A 137 -22.85 12.04 9.11
C GLU A 137 -22.36 11.97 10.56
N LYS A 138 -21.61 10.91 10.91
CA LYS A 138 -21.08 10.70 12.26
C LYS A 138 -19.83 11.50 12.57
N GLN A 139 -19.09 11.92 11.54
CA GLN A 139 -17.82 12.63 11.65
C GLN A 139 -16.85 12.02 12.69
N PRO A 140 -16.59 10.69 12.65
CA PRO A 140 -15.63 10.10 13.57
C PRO A 140 -14.21 10.59 13.24
N LYS A 141 -13.31 10.55 14.23
CA LYS A 141 -11.88 10.68 13.96
C LYS A 141 -11.45 9.59 12.98
N ARG A 142 -10.78 9.98 11.90
CA ARG A 142 -10.39 9.08 10.80
C ARG A 142 -8.89 8.84 10.78
N LEU A 143 -8.53 7.61 10.47
CA LEU A 143 -7.14 7.25 10.14
C LEU A 143 -6.90 7.37 8.64
N TYR A 144 -5.76 7.95 8.29
CA TYR A 144 -5.20 7.90 6.95
C TYR A 144 -3.85 7.18 6.99
N TYR A 145 -3.79 5.99 6.40
CA TYR A 145 -2.59 5.17 6.34
C TYR A 145 -1.83 5.49 5.06
N LEU A 146 -0.66 6.12 5.18
CA LEU A 146 0.13 6.59 4.04
C LEU A 146 1.23 5.58 3.72
N SER A 147 1.16 4.95 2.55
CA SER A 147 2.20 4.02 2.11
C SER A 147 2.47 4.12 0.61
N ILE A 148 3.74 4.00 0.24
CA ILE A 148 4.19 4.00 -1.15
C ILE A 148 3.95 2.66 -1.85
N GLU A 149 3.61 1.61 -1.10
CA GLU A 149 3.31 0.28 -1.64
C GLU A 149 2.10 -0.37 -0.97
N PHE A 150 1.27 -1.04 -1.76
CA PHE A 150 0.19 -1.92 -1.30
C PHE A 150 0.21 -3.21 -2.12
N LEU A 151 0.55 -4.32 -1.47
CA LEU A 151 0.62 -5.61 -2.15
C LEU A 151 -0.73 -6.32 -2.02
N ILE A 152 -1.77 -5.81 -2.69
CA ILE A 152 -3.17 -6.23 -2.52
C ILE A 152 -3.39 -7.68 -2.94
N GLY A 153 -2.80 -8.09 -4.07
CA GLY A 153 -3.05 -9.39 -4.72
C GLY A 153 -4.37 -9.40 -5.48
N ARG A 154 -4.87 -10.60 -5.78
CA ARG A 154 -6.20 -10.82 -6.38
C ARG A 154 -7.32 -10.50 -5.38
N LEU A 155 -8.41 -9.91 -5.87
CA LEU A 155 -9.52 -9.41 -5.05
C LEU A 155 -10.81 -10.20 -5.24
N LEU A 156 -11.01 -10.95 -6.32
CA LEU A 156 -12.29 -11.59 -6.63
C LEU A 156 -12.77 -12.52 -5.52
N ARG A 157 -11.98 -13.54 -5.19
CA ARG A 157 -12.29 -14.51 -4.15
C ARG A 157 -12.38 -13.84 -2.78
N SER A 158 -11.41 -12.99 -2.45
CA SER A 158 -11.36 -12.27 -1.18
C SER A 158 -12.61 -11.42 -0.93
N ASN A 159 -13.09 -10.70 -1.95
CA ASN A 159 -14.30 -9.89 -1.85
C ASN A 159 -15.57 -10.74 -1.75
N MET A 160 -15.67 -11.85 -2.50
CA MET A 160 -16.80 -12.77 -2.38
C MET A 160 -16.87 -13.41 -0.98
N LEU A 161 -15.73 -13.79 -0.40
CA LEU A 161 -15.62 -14.29 0.97
C LEU A 161 -16.05 -13.23 1.98
N SER A 162 -15.54 -12.00 1.88
CA SER A 162 -15.89 -10.92 2.81
C SER A 162 -17.37 -10.53 2.75
N LEU A 163 -17.98 -10.62 1.57
CA LEU A 163 -19.42 -10.45 1.35
C LEU A 163 -20.25 -11.68 1.75
N GLY A 164 -19.63 -12.80 2.14
CA GLY A 164 -20.35 -14.04 2.45
C GLY A 164 -21.20 -14.55 1.28
N ALA A 165 -20.74 -14.35 0.04
CA ALA A 165 -21.45 -14.68 -1.20
C ALA A 165 -20.69 -15.70 -2.08
N MET A 166 -19.59 -16.27 -1.57
CA MET A 166 -18.70 -17.15 -2.33
C MET A 166 -19.42 -18.40 -2.86
N ASN A 167 -20.29 -19.01 -2.05
CA ASN A 167 -21.01 -20.22 -2.43
C ASN A 167 -22.02 -19.91 -3.55
N GLU A 168 -22.75 -18.81 -3.42
CA GLU A 168 -23.77 -18.38 -4.37
C GLU A 168 -23.16 -18.03 -5.74
N TYR A 169 -22.01 -17.36 -5.76
CA TYR A 169 -21.28 -17.11 -7.02
C TYR A 169 -20.71 -18.40 -7.62
N THR A 170 -20.19 -19.32 -6.80
CA THR A 170 -19.67 -20.61 -7.27
C THR A 170 -20.78 -21.43 -7.91
N GLU A 171 -21.95 -21.50 -7.28
CA GLU A 171 -23.11 -22.19 -7.83
C GLU A 171 -23.62 -21.50 -9.10
N ALA A 172 -23.70 -20.17 -9.12
CA ALA A 172 -24.13 -19.42 -10.30
C ALA A 172 -23.22 -19.68 -11.51
N LEU A 173 -21.90 -19.59 -11.35
CA LEU A 173 -20.94 -19.88 -12.42
C LEU A 173 -21.03 -21.34 -12.88
N SER A 174 -21.19 -22.28 -11.94
CA SER A 174 -21.34 -23.70 -12.26
C SER A 174 -22.59 -23.99 -13.11
N GLN A 175 -23.72 -23.31 -12.86
CA GLN A 175 -24.95 -23.47 -13.65
C GLN A 175 -24.80 -23.06 -15.12
N ILE A 176 -23.83 -22.21 -15.45
CA ILE A 176 -23.51 -21.82 -16.83
C ILE A 176 -22.25 -22.53 -17.37
N GLY A 177 -21.77 -23.56 -16.67
CA GLY A 177 -20.67 -24.41 -17.10
C GLY A 177 -19.28 -23.79 -16.91
N LEU A 178 -19.13 -22.79 -16.04
CA LEU A 178 -17.84 -22.18 -15.71
C LEU A 178 -17.31 -22.71 -14.37
N ASP A 179 -16.01 -22.96 -14.32
CA ASP A 179 -15.30 -23.25 -13.09
C ASP A 179 -14.85 -21.95 -12.39
N MET A 180 -15.05 -21.88 -11.07
CA MET A 180 -14.70 -20.70 -10.27
C MET A 180 -13.19 -20.47 -10.22
N GLU A 181 -12.38 -21.53 -10.12
CA GLU A 181 -10.92 -21.40 -10.07
C GLU A 181 -10.42 -20.84 -11.40
N GLU A 182 -10.89 -21.38 -12.54
CA GLU A 182 -10.51 -20.88 -13.87
C GLU A 182 -10.88 -19.40 -14.09
N VAL A 183 -12.00 -18.94 -13.52
CA VAL A 183 -12.40 -17.52 -13.53
C VAL A 183 -11.50 -16.66 -12.64
N VAL A 184 -11.17 -17.13 -11.43
CA VAL A 184 -10.26 -16.41 -10.52
C VAL A 184 -8.85 -16.30 -11.12
N GLU A 185 -8.38 -17.31 -11.86
CA GLU A 185 -7.03 -17.28 -12.41
C GLU A 185 -6.84 -16.34 -13.59
N GLN A 186 -7.92 -15.79 -14.15
CA GLN A 186 -7.84 -14.69 -15.12
C GLN A 186 -7.50 -13.35 -14.46
N GLU A 187 -7.63 -13.23 -13.14
CA GLU A 187 -7.29 -12.01 -12.43
C GLU A 187 -5.76 -11.84 -12.36
N GLU A 188 -5.25 -10.67 -12.74
CA GLU A 188 -3.85 -10.31 -12.51
C GLU A 188 -3.68 -9.68 -11.12
N ASP A 189 -2.57 -9.98 -10.42
CA ASP A 189 -2.22 -9.28 -9.20
C ASP A 189 -2.07 -7.78 -9.48
N MET A 190 -2.71 -6.92 -8.66
CA MET A 190 -2.49 -5.49 -8.75
C MET A 190 -1.03 -5.15 -8.40
N ALA A 191 -0.26 -4.66 -9.37
CA ALA A 191 1.17 -4.38 -9.23
C ALA A 191 1.45 -3.08 -8.45
N LEU A 192 0.83 -2.93 -7.28
CA LEU A 192 0.85 -1.71 -6.46
C LEU A 192 1.90 -1.75 -5.32
N GLY A 193 2.66 -2.84 -5.21
CA GLY A 193 3.65 -3.03 -4.16
C GLY A 193 4.65 -4.13 -4.48
N ASN A 194 5.63 -4.34 -3.59
CA ASN A 194 6.70 -5.32 -3.80
C ASN A 194 6.96 -6.21 -2.57
N GLY A 195 7.14 -5.63 -1.39
CA GLY A 195 7.68 -6.33 -0.24
C GLY A 195 6.70 -6.60 0.90
N GLY A 196 7.29 -6.99 2.05
CA GLY A 196 6.54 -7.16 3.29
C GLY A 196 5.90 -5.88 3.82
N LEU A 197 6.45 -4.70 3.49
CA LEU A 197 5.92 -3.39 3.89
C LEU A 197 4.53 -3.16 3.28
N GLY A 198 4.38 -3.37 1.98
CA GLY A 198 3.12 -3.21 1.25
C GLY A 198 2.14 -4.33 1.51
N ARG A 199 2.63 -5.54 1.82
CA ARG A 199 1.75 -6.63 2.25
C ARG A 199 1.19 -6.42 3.65
N LEU A 200 1.97 -5.84 4.56
CA LEU A 200 1.51 -5.39 5.88
C LEU A 200 0.40 -4.34 5.72
N ALA A 201 0.64 -3.31 4.91
CA ALA A 201 -0.35 -2.27 4.62
C ALA A 201 -1.67 -2.88 4.09
N ALA A 202 -1.59 -3.85 3.19
CA ALA A 202 -2.77 -4.55 2.66
C ALA A 202 -3.48 -5.43 3.72
N CYS A 203 -2.76 -6.15 4.59
CA CYS A 203 -3.37 -6.87 5.73
C CYS A 203 -4.06 -5.90 6.71
N PHE A 204 -3.46 -4.73 6.93
CA PHE A 204 -4.00 -3.69 7.79
C PHE A 204 -5.31 -3.12 7.27
N LEU A 205 -5.43 -2.87 5.95
CA LEU A 205 -6.70 -2.43 5.36
C LEU A 205 -7.82 -3.44 5.59
N ASP A 206 -7.55 -4.73 5.38
CA ASP A 206 -8.52 -5.80 5.62
C ASP A 206 -8.97 -5.87 7.10
N SER A 207 -8.02 -5.78 8.04
CA SER A 207 -8.32 -5.71 9.48
C SER A 207 -9.07 -4.44 9.88
N MET A 208 -8.70 -3.27 9.36
CA MET A 208 -9.41 -2.01 9.63
C MET A 208 -10.87 -2.08 9.16
N ALA A 209 -11.12 -2.64 7.98
CA ALA A 209 -12.46 -2.82 7.43
C ALA A 209 -13.29 -3.77 8.30
N THR A 210 -12.72 -4.94 8.63
CA THR A 210 -13.36 -5.99 9.45
C THR A 210 -13.65 -5.51 10.88
N LEU A 211 -12.73 -4.74 11.48
CA LEU A 211 -12.90 -4.13 12.80
C LEU A 211 -13.79 -2.87 12.77
N ARG A 212 -14.33 -2.50 11.60
CA ARG A 212 -15.28 -1.39 11.40
C ARG A 212 -14.67 -0.03 11.76
N LEU A 213 -13.36 0.14 11.55
CA LEU A 213 -12.65 1.37 11.84
C LEU A 213 -12.80 2.38 10.69
N PRO A 214 -12.98 3.68 10.99
CA PRO A 214 -13.01 4.73 9.98
C PRO A 214 -11.59 5.05 9.47
N ALA A 215 -11.08 4.22 8.56
CA ALA A 215 -9.71 4.30 8.08
C ALA A 215 -9.62 4.19 6.57
N TRP A 216 -8.71 4.93 5.94
CA TRP A 216 -8.43 4.89 4.50
C TRP A 216 -6.94 4.67 4.24
N GLY A 217 -6.61 3.90 3.21
CA GLY A 217 -5.26 3.82 2.66
C GLY A 217 -5.06 4.84 1.55
N TYR A 218 -3.86 5.41 1.45
CA TYR A 218 -3.43 6.25 0.34
C TYR A 218 -2.11 5.74 -0.25
N GLY A 219 -2.04 5.65 -1.58
CA GLY A 219 -0.84 5.25 -2.32
C GLY A 219 -0.79 5.80 -3.74
N LEU A 220 0.11 5.25 -4.57
CA LEU A 220 0.26 5.58 -5.98
C LEU A 220 -0.29 4.46 -6.88
N ARG A 221 -0.88 4.84 -8.01
CA ARG A 221 -1.36 3.90 -9.03
C ARG A 221 -0.22 3.58 -10.01
N TYR A 222 0.60 2.59 -9.69
CA TYR A 222 1.71 2.19 -10.56
C TYR A 222 1.23 1.50 -11.83
N MET A 223 1.73 1.95 -12.97
CA MET A 223 1.37 1.38 -14.27
C MET A 223 2.00 0.00 -14.51
N TYR A 224 3.27 -0.17 -14.11
CA TYR A 224 4.08 -1.37 -14.42
C TYR A 224 4.64 -2.06 -13.17
N GLY A 225 4.18 -1.67 -11.98
CA GLY A 225 4.68 -2.16 -10.71
C GLY A 225 6.19 -1.99 -10.54
N MET A 226 6.84 -2.97 -9.90
CA MET A 226 8.32 -3.01 -9.86
C MET A 226 8.87 -3.63 -11.14
N PHE A 227 8.47 -4.88 -11.44
CA PHE A 227 8.65 -5.61 -12.69
C PHE A 227 8.03 -7.02 -12.56
N ARG A 228 7.66 -7.64 -13.67
CA ARG A 228 7.38 -9.07 -13.82
C ARG A 228 8.69 -9.81 -14.05
N GLN A 229 8.94 -10.83 -13.23
CA GLN A 229 10.18 -11.61 -13.29
C GLN A 229 10.03 -12.75 -14.31
N ARG A 230 11.06 -12.98 -15.12
CA ARG A 230 11.27 -14.26 -15.81
C ARG A 230 12.67 -14.79 -15.50
N VAL A 231 12.87 -16.08 -15.72
CA VAL A 231 14.18 -16.72 -15.65
C VAL A 231 14.59 -17.13 -17.05
N SER A 232 15.80 -16.76 -17.48
CA SER A 232 16.35 -17.15 -18.78
C SER A 232 16.75 -18.63 -18.79
N GLU A 233 17.01 -19.20 -19.96
CA GLU A 233 17.57 -20.56 -20.09
C GLU A 233 18.89 -20.74 -19.32
N GLN A 234 19.72 -19.68 -19.25
CA GLN A 234 20.96 -19.66 -18.47
C GLN A 234 20.76 -19.40 -16.96
N GLY A 235 19.52 -19.37 -16.46
CA GLY A 235 19.19 -19.17 -15.05
C GLY A 235 19.17 -17.71 -14.57
N HIS A 236 19.34 -16.72 -15.44
CA HIS A 236 19.34 -15.30 -15.06
C HIS A 236 17.93 -14.75 -14.82
N GLN A 237 17.81 -13.85 -13.85
CA GLN A 237 16.63 -12.99 -13.72
C GLN A 237 16.55 -12.00 -14.89
N LEU A 238 15.38 -11.97 -15.55
CA LEU A 238 14.99 -10.95 -16.53
C LEU A 238 13.84 -10.11 -15.96
N GLU A 239 13.96 -8.79 -16.08
CA GLU A 239 12.91 -7.83 -15.68
C GLU A 239 12.07 -7.41 -16.88
N LEU A 240 10.75 -7.64 -16.81
CA LEU A 240 9.77 -7.17 -17.78
C LEU A 240 8.78 -6.21 -17.11
N PRO A 241 8.16 -5.25 -17.81
CA PRO A 241 7.06 -4.47 -17.25
C PRO A 241 5.90 -5.38 -16.83
N ASP A 242 5.20 -5.03 -15.75
CA ASP A 242 4.02 -5.76 -15.30
C ASP A 242 2.74 -5.15 -15.88
N TYR A 243 2.18 -5.76 -16.93
CA TYR A 243 1.06 -5.22 -17.72
C TYR A 243 -0.33 -5.47 -17.10
N TRP A 244 -0.45 -5.39 -15.77
CA TRP A 244 -1.70 -5.69 -15.03
C TRP A 244 -2.90 -4.80 -15.40
N LEU A 245 -2.67 -3.64 -16.04
CA LEU A 245 -3.70 -2.69 -16.47
C LEU A 245 -4.08 -2.82 -17.96
N GLU A 246 -3.45 -3.70 -18.74
CA GLU A 246 -3.64 -3.77 -20.19
C GLU A 246 -5.11 -4.06 -20.57
N ASN A 247 -5.76 -4.97 -19.84
CA ASN A 247 -7.18 -5.30 -20.01
C ASN A 247 -8.11 -4.45 -19.12
N GLY A 248 -7.58 -3.39 -18.51
CA GLY A 248 -8.24 -2.61 -17.45
C GLY A 248 -8.29 -3.34 -16.11
N CYS A 249 -8.77 -2.66 -15.07
CA CYS A 249 -8.98 -3.23 -13.75
C CYS A 249 -10.45 -3.06 -13.34
N PRO A 250 -11.23 -4.14 -13.14
CA PRO A 250 -12.63 -4.01 -12.78
C PRO A 250 -12.83 -3.44 -11.36
N TRP A 251 -11.82 -3.45 -10.50
CA TRP A 251 -11.94 -3.02 -9.10
C TRP A 251 -11.79 -1.52 -8.88
N GLU A 252 -11.08 -0.83 -9.77
CA GLU A 252 -10.83 0.60 -9.61
C GLU A 252 -12.03 1.45 -10.08
N ILE A 253 -12.25 2.56 -9.37
CA ILE A 253 -13.24 3.57 -9.70
C ILE A 253 -12.50 4.89 -9.90
N GLN A 254 -12.38 5.30 -11.17
CA GLN A 254 -11.80 6.59 -11.53
C GLN A 254 -12.67 7.73 -11.00
N ARG A 255 -12.06 8.69 -10.30
CA ARG A 255 -12.72 9.90 -9.77
C ARG A 255 -12.35 11.12 -10.60
N ASN A 256 -13.07 11.32 -11.70
CA ASN A 256 -12.84 12.45 -12.61
C ASN A 256 -13.07 13.83 -11.95
N ASP A 257 -13.83 13.85 -10.86
CA ASP A 257 -14.14 15.00 -10.02
C ASP A 257 -13.04 15.34 -8.99
N VAL A 258 -12.11 14.42 -8.74
CA VAL A 258 -11.01 14.59 -7.77
C VAL A 258 -9.68 14.73 -8.50
N LYS A 259 -9.30 15.99 -8.74
CA LYS A 259 -8.04 16.39 -9.36
C LYS A 259 -7.30 17.42 -8.52
N VAL A 260 -6.05 17.14 -8.17
CA VAL A 260 -5.20 18.02 -7.37
C VAL A 260 -4.00 18.47 -8.17
N ARG A 261 -3.56 19.72 -8.01
CA ARG A 261 -2.35 20.24 -8.69
C ARG A 261 -1.15 20.07 -7.77
N VAL A 262 -0.06 19.56 -8.32
CA VAL A 262 1.21 19.37 -7.60
C VAL A 262 2.31 20.09 -8.36
N ARG A 263 3.10 20.88 -7.64
CA ARG A 263 4.18 21.70 -8.19
C ARG A 263 5.55 21.10 -7.89
N PHE A 264 6.49 21.28 -8.80
CA PHE A 264 7.91 20.98 -8.61
C PHE A 264 8.77 22.16 -9.06
N TYR A 265 9.97 22.27 -8.50
CA TYR A 265 10.91 23.37 -8.76
C TYR A 265 10.30 24.75 -8.42
N GLY A 266 10.62 25.78 -9.20
CA GLY A 266 10.13 27.14 -8.99
C GLY A 266 10.91 27.91 -7.93
N ASN A 267 10.33 28.99 -7.43
CA ASN A 267 10.96 29.89 -6.47
C ASN A 267 9.95 30.40 -5.44
N VAL A 268 10.46 30.79 -4.28
CA VAL A 268 9.67 31.36 -3.19
C VAL A 268 9.86 32.87 -3.17
N ARG A 269 8.76 33.63 -3.08
CA ARG A 269 8.79 35.08 -2.86
C ARG A 269 7.89 35.48 -1.69
N GLU A 270 8.23 36.60 -1.07
CA GLU A 270 7.39 37.25 -0.07
C GLU A 270 6.56 38.34 -0.74
N GLN A 271 5.26 38.33 -0.50
CA GLN A 271 4.34 39.37 -0.94
C GLN A 271 3.77 40.09 0.28
N LYS A 272 4.05 41.40 0.37
CA LYS A 272 3.49 42.28 1.39
C LYS A 272 2.13 42.80 0.94
N HIS A 273 1.17 42.83 1.87
CA HIS A 273 -0.14 43.43 1.63
C HIS A 273 -0.12 44.87 2.10
N TYR A 274 -0.64 45.77 1.26
CA TYR A 274 -0.73 47.19 1.56
C TYR A 274 -2.20 47.62 1.53
N GLU A 275 -2.66 48.30 2.57
CA GLU A 275 -3.94 49.01 2.58
C GLU A 275 -3.68 50.51 2.41
N LYS A 276 -4.50 51.16 1.58
CA LYS A 276 -4.52 52.62 1.53
C LYS A 276 -5.19 53.15 2.77
N ARG A 277 -4.43 53.84 3.62
CA ARG A 277 -4.98 54.58 4.77
C ARG A 277 -4.88 56.08 4.52
N GLU A 278 -5.91 56.78 4.94
CA GLU A 278 -5.95 58.23 4.90
C GLU A 278 -4.99 58.78 5.96
N ARG A 279 -4.01 59.55 5.49
CA ARG A 279 -3.14 60.36 6.32
C ARG A 279 -3.54 61.81 6.13
N LYS A 280 -4.11 62.42 7.17
CA LYS A 280 -4.40 63.85 7.21
C LYS A 280 -3.11 64.60 7.55
N ASN A 281 -2.66 65.44 6.63
CA ASN A 281 -1.61 66.42 6.91
C ASN A 281 -2.26 67.79 7.11
N VAL A 282 -1.86 68.49 8.16
CA VAL A 282 -2.27 69.87 8.44
C VAL A 282 -1.06 70.77 8.16
N GLU A 283 -1.10 71.51 7.05
CA GLU A 283 -0.13 72.56 6.79
C GLU A 283 -0.69 73.91 7.28
N ARG A 284 0.08 74.61 8.13
CA ARG A 284 -0.19 76.01 8.48
C ARG A 284 0.34 76.91 7.38
N ARG A 285 -0.55 77.55 6.62
CA ARG A 285 -0.16 78.58 5.64
C ARG A 285 -0.55 79.97 6.13
N LEU A 286 0.30 80.95 5.81
CA LEU A 286 0.07 82.36 6.08
C LEU A 286 -1.04 82.89 5.16
N LYS A 287 -2.05 83.57 5.73
CA LYS A 287 -3.06 84.28 4.94
C LYS A 287 -2.42 85.41 4.13
N THR A 288 -2.26 85.21 2.84
CA THR A 288 -1.88 86.31 1.93
C THR A 288 -3.15 87.09 1.55
N LYS A 289 -3.18 88.38 1.92
CA LYS A 289 -4.22 89.31 1.47
C LYS A 289 -4.11 89.48 -0.04
N GLY A 290 -5.23 89.23 -0.74
CA GLY A 290 -5.31 89.33 -2.18
C GLY A 290 -5.01 90.75 -2.69
N SER A 291 -4.27 90.79 -3.79
CA SER A 291 -4.31 91.87 -4.76
C SER A 291 -4.79 91.26 -6.08
N ASP A 292 -6.01 91.62 -6.47
CA ASP A 292 -6.51 91.50 -7.83
C ASP A 292 -5.60 92.29 -8.78
N GLN A 293 -5.06 91.64 -9.83
CA GLN A 293 -4.94 92.24 -11.15
C GLN A 293 -5.06 91.20 -12.26
N SER A 294 -5.82 91.62 -13.27
CA SER A 294 -6.27 90.95 -14.48
C SER A 294 -5.20 90.66 -15.55
N SER A 295 -5.64 89.87 -16.54
CA SER A 295 -5.07 89.61 -17.89
C SER A 295 -4.06 88.46 -17.96
N GLY A 296 -4.06 87.54 -18.92
CA GLY A 296 -4.86 87.32 -20.12
C GLY A 296 -4.07 86.39 -21.06
N LYS A 297 -4.78 85.47 -21.71
CA LYS A 297 -4.44 84.74 -22.97
C LYS A 297 -3.37 83.62 -22.99
N LYS A 298 -3.89 82.47 -23.48
CA LYS A 298 -3.41 81.56 -24.56
C LYS A 298 -2.09 80.78 -24.40
N GLY A 299 -2.16 79.49 -24.73
CA GLY A 299 -1.11 78.81 -25.47
C GLY A 299 -0.95 77.32 -25.16
N ASP A 300 -1.21 76.49 -26.17
CA ASP A 300 -0.98 75.05 -26.25
C ASP A 300 0.50 74.61 -26.07
N VAL A 301 0.67 73.28 -25.96
CA VAL A 301 1.76 72.43 -26.50
C VAL A 301 2.68 71.69 -25.52
N TRP A 302 2.78 70.40 -25.83
CA TRP A 302 3.71 69.29 -25.54
C TRP A 302 5.16 69.55 -25.06
N GLY A 303 5.72 68.47 -24.49
CA GLY A 303 7.15 68.17 -24.39
C GLY A 303 7.67 68.37 -22.96
N GLY A 304 8.29 67.42 -22.27
CA GLY A 304 9.32 66.50 -22.73
C GLY A 304 10.41 66.51 -21.67
N SER A 305 10.65 65.33 -21.09
CA SER A 305 11.90 64.82 -20.49
C SER A 305 12.89 65.75 -19.77
N SER A 306 13.40 65.17 -18.68
CA SER A 306 14.83 65.02 -18.34
C SER A 306 15.34 65.77 -17.11
N ASN A 307 15.54 64.96 -16.07
CA ASN A 307 16.81 64.68 -15.40
C ASN A 307 17.60 65.74 -14.63
N SER A 308 18.18 65.17 -13.57
CA SER A 308 19.46 65.48 -12.93
C SER A 308 19.42 66.65 -11.95
N GLN A 309 19.47 66.40 -10.64
CA GLN A 309 20.53 65.81 -9.81
C GLN A 309 21.33 66.91 -9.11
N ALA A 310 21.64 66.60 -7.85
CA ALA A 310 22.78 67.05 -7.06
C ALA A 310 22.63 68.37 -6.26
N ALA A 311 22.55 68.15 -4.94
CA ALA A 311 23.12 68.96 -3.84
C ALA A 311 24.67 69.11 -4.00
N PRO A 312 25.49 69.64 -3.05
CA PRO A 312 25.20 70.16 -1.69
C PRO A 312 26.03 71.39 -1.17
N LEU A 313 25.59 71.98 -0.03
CA LEU A 313 26.36 72.63 1.08
C LEU A 313 27.21 73.91 0.79
N PRO A 314 27.74 74.70 1.78
CA PRO A 314 27.74 74.57 3.25
C PRO A 314 27.42 75.86 4.08
N ARG A 315 27.49 75.68 5.41
CA ARG A 315 27.38 76.59 6.59
C ARG A 315 28.21 77.89 6.56
N SER A 316 27.74 78.96 7.22
CA SER A 316 28.29 79.45 8.52
C SER A 316 27.80 80.85 8.99
N ALA A 317 27.53 80.93 10.30
CA ALA A 317 27.90 81.96 11.30
C ALA A 317 27.24 83.37 11.41
N LEU A 318 26.93 83.70 12.69
CA LEU A 318 26.88 85.01 13.39
C LEU A 318 25.74 85.98 12.99
N SER A 319 25.16 86.85 13.82
CA SER A 319 25.12 87.13 15.28
C SER A 319 24.02 88.20 15.50
N SER A 320 23.74 88.51 16.78
CA SER A 320 23.16 89.75 17.35
C SER A 320 21.66 90.09 17.13
N ASP A 321 20.93 90.00 18.24
CA ASP A 321 20.05 91.01 18.85
C ASP A 321 19.24 91.95 17.95
N VAL A 322 17.90 91.77 17.92
CA VAL A 322 16.92 92.88 18.02
C VAL A 322 15.59 92.35 18.61
N GLU A 323 15.19 93.01 19.70
CA GLU A 323 13.86 93.28 20.26
C GLU A 323 12.61 92.50 19.81
N LYS A 324 11.88 92.04 20.84
CA LYS A 324 10.48 91.58 20.79
C LYS A 324 9.55 92.66 20.23
N LYS A 325 8.82 92.32 19.17
CA LYS A 325 7.49 92.89 18.87
C LYS A 325 6.52 91.74 18.60
N ASP A 326 5.46 91.69 19.41
CA ASP A 326 4.28 90.86 19.17
C ASP A 326 3.58 91.36 17.90
N ASP A 327 3.64 90.55 16.84
CA ASP A 327 2.72 90.63 15.71
C ASP A 327 2.02 89.27 15.58
N THR A 328 0.76 89.23 16.00
CA THR A 328 -0.16 88.10 15.77
C THR A 328 -0.43 87.98 14.27
N GLN A 329 0.28 87.07 13.59
CA GLN A 329 -0.02 86.66 12.22
C GLN A 329 -1.09 85.56 12.23
N ASP A 330 -2.21 85.79 11.53
CA ASP A 330 -3.28 84.81 11.35
C ASP A 330 -2.87 83.72 10.34
N TYR A 331 -2.88 82.47 10.80
CA TYR A 331 -2.68 81.27 10.01
C TYR A 331 -4.03 80.63 9.65
N GLU A 332 -4.11 79.98 8.50
CA GLU A 332 -5.24 79.10 8.16
C GLU A 332 -4.73 77.66 8.06
N ASP A 333 -5.39 76.74 8.77
CA ASP A 333 -5.09 75.31 8.71
C ASP A 333 -5.75 74.73 7.45
N VAL A 334 -4.94 74.28 6.49
CA VAL A 334 -5.44 73.58 5.30
C VAL A 334 -5.25 72.08 5.52
N GLU A 335 -6.36 71.34 5.66
CA GLU A 335 -6.33 69.87 5.70
C GLU A 335 -6.17 69.31 4.28
N THR A 336 -5.08 68.59 4.03
CA THR A 336 -4.90 67.77 2.83
C THR A 336 -4.94 66.29 3.22
N VAL A 337 -5.73 65.49 2.50
CA VAL A 337 -5.81 64.03 2.68
C VAL A 337 -4.89 63.38 1.66
N GLU A 338 -3.83 62.72 2.12
CA GLU A 338 -2.99 61.84 1.31
C GLU A 338 -3.32 60.38 1.60
N TYR A 339 -3.46 59.56 0.56
CA TYR A 339 -3.56 58.11 0.71
C TYR A 339 -2.16 57.52 0.72
N VAL A 340 -1.76 56.95 1.85
CA VAL A 340 -0.48 56.23 1.99
C VAL A 340 -0.73 54.74 2.03
N ASP A 341 0.10 53.99 1.30
CA ASP A 341 0.12 52.53 1.36
C ASP A 341 0.76 52.11 2.69
N VAL A 342 -0.05 51.57 3.61
CA VAL A 342 0.40 51.05 4.89
C VAL A 342 0.47 49.52 4.77
N GLU A 343 1.60 48.94 5.13
CA GLU A 343 1.75 47.48 5.18
C GLU A 343 0.81 46.91 6.26
N VAL A 344 -0.05 45.95 5.90
CA VAL A 344 -1.04 45.34 6.79
C VAL A 344 -0.87 43.83 6.81
N GLY A 345 -0.72 43.28 8.02
CA GLY A 345 -0.56 41.85 8.24
C GLY A 345 0.85 41.32 7.94
N PRO A 346 1.14 40.05 8.29
CA PRO A 346 2.41 39.41 7.95
C PRO A 346 2.53 39.20 6.43
N PRO A 347 3.77 39.23 5.88
CA PRO A 347 3.98 38.97 4.45
C PRO A 347 3.50 37.56 4.09
N GLN A 348 2.78 37.45 2.98
CA GLN A 348 2.35 36.17 2.42
C GLN A 348 3.50 35.53 1.65
N ILE A 349 3.84 34.29 1.99
CA ILE A 349 4.85 33.52 1.26
C ILE A 349 4.19 32.81 0.08
N ILE A 350 4.73 33.00 -1.12
CA ILE A 350 4.19 32.43 -2.36
C ILE A 350 5.26 31.57 -3.02
N TRP A 351 4.91 30.31 -3.29
CA TRP A 351 5.70 29.41 -4.12
C TRP A 351 5.14 29.42 -5.55
N GLU A 352 5.91 29.97 -6.48
CA GLU A 352 5.49 30.19 -7.86
C GLU A 352 6.52 29.66 -8.88
N ASN A 353 6.15 29.72 -10.17
CA ASN A 353 6.90 29.12 -11.28
C ASN A 353 7.13 27.60 -11.12
N GLY A 354 7.96 27.01 -11.97
CA GLY A 354 8.27 25.57 -11.94
C GLY A 354 7.37 24.70 -12.81
N GLU A 355 7.44 23.40 -12.59
CA GLU A 355 6.65 22.37 -13.28
C GLU A 355 5.37 22.10 -12.49
N GLU A 356 4.24 21.86 -13.17
CA GLU A 356 2.99 21.48 -12.53
C GLU A 356 2.37 20.25 -13.19
N VAL A 357 2.02 19.27 -12.36
CA VAL A 357 1.32 18.04 -12.76
C VAL A 357 -0.03 17.94 -12.04
N VAL A 358 -0.90 17.08 -12.54
CA VAL A 358 -2.22 16.82 -11.94
C VAL A 358 -2.28 15.41 -11.39
N GLY A 359 -2.67 15.28 -10.13
CA GLY A 359 -3.02 14.00 -9.51
C GLY A 359 -4.48 13.66 -9.73
N LYS A 360 -4.76 12.55 -10.42
CA LYS A 360 -6.11 11.98 -10.58
C LYS A 360 -6.31 10.85 -9.57
N ALA A 361 -7.44 10.84 -8.87
CA ALA A 361 -7.74 9.80 -7.89
C ALA A 361 -8.44 8.57 -8.52
N TYR A 362 -8.04 7.39 -8.04
CA TYR A 362 -8.70 6.11 -8.29
C TYR A 362 -9.00 5.47 -6.94
N ASP A 363 -10.24 5.04 -6.75
CA ASP A 363 -10.68 4.37 -5.52
C ASP A 363 -10.79 2.87 -5.73
N VAL A 364 -10.24 2.10 -4.79
CA VAL A 364 -10.40 0.65 -4.69
C VAL A 364 -11.13 0.37 -3.37
N PRO A 365 -12.44 0.01 -3.41
CA PRO A 365 -13.18 -0.34 -2.21
C PRO A 365 -12.57 -1.58 -1.52
N ILE A 366 -12.47 -1.54 -0.19
CA ILE A 366 -11.94 -2.65 0.61
C ILE A 366 -13.05 -3.18 1.51
N ALA A 367 -13.41 -4.46 1.30
CA ALA A 367 -14.44 -5.13 2.07
C ALA A 367 -13.94 -5.61 3.44
N GLY A 368 -14.70 -5.32 4.49
CA GLY A 368 -14.53 -5.98 5.77
C GLY A 368 -15.23 -7.34 5.78
N TYR A 369 -14.62 -8.32 6.44
CA TYR A 369 -15.18 -9.66 6.53
C TYR A 369 -16.45 -9.68 7.40
N HIS A 370 -17.57 -10.14 6.85
CA HIS A 370 -18.87 -10.22 7.53
C HIS A 370 -19.32 -8.89 8.19
N THR A 371 -19.10 -7.78 7.50
CA THR A 371 -19.59 -6.47 7.92
C THR A 371 -20.04 -5.62 6.73
N LEU A 372 -20.93 -4.66 7.00
CA LEU A 372 -21.39 -3.69 6.02
C LEU A 372 -20.37 -2.56 5.80
N ASN A 373 -19.39 -2.44 6.70
CA ASN A 373 -18.33 -1.47 6.61
C ASN A 373 -17.44 -1.78 5.39
N MET A 374 -17.36 -0.82 4.48
CA MET A 374 -16.51 -0.83 3.30
C MET A 374 -15.60 0.40 3.35
N ILE A 375 -14.31 0.18 3.53
CA ILE A 375 -13.33 1.27 3.53
C ILE A 375 -12.75 1.48 2.13
N ASN A 376 -11.68 2.27 2.01
CA ASN A 376 -11.13 2.65 0.72
C ASN A 376 -9.61 2.64 0.72
N LEU A 377 -9.04 2.18 -0.39
CA LEU A 377 -7.68 2.50 -0.81
C LEU A 377 -7.78 3.53 -1.96
N ARG A 378 -7.25 4.73 -1.74
CA ARG A 378 -7.16 5.78 -2.77
C ARG A 378 -5.77 5.79 -3.39
N LEU A 379 -5.71 5.72 -4.70
CA LEU A 379 -4.49 5.71 -5.49
C LEU A 379 -4.42 6.97 -6.36
N TRP A 380 -3.23 7.56 -6.47
CA TRP A 380 -2.98 8.72 -7.31
C TRP A 380 -2.26 8.33 -8.59
N GLU A 381 -2.79 8.79 -9.73
CA GLU A 381 -2.16 8.76 -11.04
C GLU A 381 -1.67 10.17 -11.40
N SER A 382 -0.41 10.29 -11.82
CA SER A 382 0.16 11.54 -12.30
C SER A 382 -0.11 11.70 -13.80
N VAL A 383 -0.72 12.82 -14.17
CA VAL A 383 -0.98 13.19 -15.57
C VAL A 383 -0.53 14.63 -15.81
N PRO A 384 -0.21 15.01 -17.06
CA PRO A 384 0.19 16.38 -17.35
C PRO A 384 -0.92 17.39 -17.06
N SER A 385 -0.52 18.61 -16.69
CA SER A 385 -1.44 19.76 -16.56
C SER A 385 -1.97 20.25 -17.92
N ASN A 386 -1.14 20.16 -18.97
CA ASN A 386 -1.49 20.38 -20.37
C ASN A 386 -1.13 19.13 -21.19
N GLU A 387 -2.11 18.50 -21.82
CA GLU A 387 -1.89 17.21 -22.50
C GLU A 387 -1.04 17.30 -23.78
N PHE A 388 -1.01 18.47 -24.44
CA PHE A 388 -0.39 18.63 -25.75
C PHE A 388 0.01 20.08 -26.06
N ASP A 389 1.20 20.28 -26.63
CA ASP A 389 1.64 21.58 -27.14
C ASP A 389 1.50 21.67 -28.67
N PHE A 390 0.45 22.39 -29.12
CA PHE A 390 0.17 22.63 -30.52
C PHE A 390 1.23 23.47 -31.24
N GLU A 391 1.92 24.38 -30.54
CA GLU A 391 2.92 25.24 -31.15
C GLU A 391 4.16 24.44 -31.56
N SER A 392 4.65 23.59 -30.65
CA SER A 392 5.74 22.66 -30.94
C SER A 392 5.36 21.66 -32.04
N PHE A 393 4.14 21.10 -32.00
CA PHE A 393 3.67 20.16 -33.01
C PHE A 393 3.62 20.79 -34.42
N ASN A 394 3.04 21.98 -34.54
CA ASN A 394 2.91 22.68 -35.83
C ASN A 394 4.26 23.11 -36.42
N ARG A 395 5.32 23.19 -35.59
CA ARG A 395 6.70 23.43 -36.02
C ARG A 395 7.47 22.16 -36.36
N GLY A 396 6.84 20.99 -36.31
CA GLY A 396 7.47 19.68 -36.56
C GLY A 396 8.20 19.08 -35.35
N GLY A 397 8.11 19.70 -34.17
CA GLY A 397 8.67 19.21 -32.92
C GLY A 397 7.75 18.21 -32.23
N TYR A 398 7.52 17.06 -32.85
CA TYR A 398 6.55 16.06 -32.37
C TYR A 398 6.89 15.50 -30.98
N ASP A 399 8.17 15.27 -30.68
CA ASP A 399 8.62 14.78 -29.37
C ASP A 399 8.42 15.85 -28.27
N ASP A 400 8.77 17.10 -28.56
CA ASP A 400 8.60 18.21 -27.62
C ASP A 400 7.12 18.49 -27.34
N ALA A 401 6.24 18.29 -28.32
CA ALA A 401 4.79 18.44 -28.18
C ALA A 401 4.16 17.51 -27.14
N VAL A 402 4.82 16.37 -26.83
CA VAL A 402 4.34 15.35 -25.87
C VAL A 402 5.27 15.15 -24.66
N LYS A 403 6.42 15.84 -24.62
CA LYS A 403 7.42 15.68 -23.56
C LYS A 403 6.89 15.98 -22.17
N GLY A 404 6.05 17.02 -22.04
CA GLY A 404 5.40 17.37 -20.77
C GLY A 404 4.50 16.24 -20.24
N LYS A 405 3.80 15.55 -21.16
CA LYS A 405 3.00 14.36 -20.83
C LYS A 405 3.87 13.22 -20.32
N GLN A 406 4.93 12.88 -21.04
CA GLN A 406 5.84 11.79 -20.66
C GLN A 406 6.46 12.02 -19.27
N ASN A 407 6.94 13.23 -18.99
CA ASN A 407 7.54 13.58 -17.69
C ASN A 407 6.55 13.41 -16.54
N ALA A 408 5.31 13.88 -16.72
CA ALA A 408 4.27 13.77 -15.71
C ALA A 408 3.90 12.29 -15.45
N GLU A 409 3.69 11.51 -16.50
CA GLU A 409 3.29 10.10 -16.38
C GLU A 409 4.38 9.22 -15.74
N THR A 410 5.67 9.55 -15.96
CA THR A 410 6.82 8.82 -15.40
C THR A 410 6.76 8.68 -13.87
N ILE A 411 6.17 9.66 -13.17
CA ILE A 411 6.02 9.64 -11.70
C ILE A 411 5.26 8.40 -11.23
N THR A 412 4.25 7.94 -11.96
CA THR A 412 3.41 6.81 -11.56
C THR A 412 3.59 5.58 -12.44
N GLN A 413 4.70 5.47 -13.18
CA GLN A 413 4.97 4.30 -14.02
C GLN A 413 5.50 3.11 -13.23
N VAL A 414 6.62 3.28 -12.50
CA VAL A 414 7.36 2.19 -11.86
C VAL A 414 7.57 2.45 -10.36
N LEU A 415 7.42 1.39 -9.56
CA LEU A 415 7.72 1.38 -8.13
C LEU A 415 9.23 1.24 -7.89
N TYR A 416 9.80 2.12 -7.04
CA TYR A 416 11.24 2.19 -6.72
C TYR A 416 12.13 2.26 -7.97
N PRO A 417 12.08 3.38 -8.73
CA PRO A 417 13.00 3.58 -9.83
C PRO A 417 14.45 3.50 -9.32
N ASN A 418 15.36 3.01 -10.18
CA ASN A 418 16.77 2.86 -9.83
C ASN A 418 17.40 4.21 -9.44
N ASP A 419 17.72 4.38 -8.17
CA ASP A 419 18.23 5.61 -7.57
C ASP A 419 19.76 5.64 -7.39
N ALA A 420 20.47 4.71 -8.04
CA ALA A 420 21.93 4.75 -8.13
C ALA A 420 22.45 6.01 -8.85
N PHE A 421 21.61 6.65 -9.66
CA PHE A 421 21.94 7.87 -10.42
C PHE A 421 21.09 9.06 -9.97
N HIS A 422 21.56 10.27 -10.25
CA HIS A 422 20.90 11.52 -9.85
C HIS A 422 19.45 11.62 -10.34
N ALA A 423 19.18 11.30 -11.62
CA ALA A 423 17.83 11.32 -12.18
C ALA A 423 16.86 10.38 -11.45
N GLY A 424 17.34 9.20 -11.01
CA GLY A 424 16.55 8.26 -10.23
C GLY A 424 16.22 8.76 -8.83
N LYS A 425 17.19 9.40 -8.15
CA LYS A 425 16.97 10.08 -6.86
C LYS A 425 15.93 11.19 -7.00
N GLU A 426 16.04 12.01 -8.04
CA GLU A 426 15.08 13.09 -8.31
C GLU A 426 13.68 12.55 -8.58
N LEU A 427 13.55 11.49 -9.39
CA LEU A 427 12.26 10.84 -9.65
C LEU A 427 11.64 10.23 -8.39
N ARG A 428 12.43 9.54 -7.56
CA ARG A 428 11.96 8.97 -6.29
C ARG A 428 11.46 10.07 -5.32
N LEU A 429 12.16 11.22 -5.27
CA LEU A 429 11.70 12.36 -4.49
C LEU A 429 10.43 13.00 -5.07
N LYS A 430 10.32 13.10 -6.41
CA LYS A 430 9.08 13.53 -7.09
C LYS A 430 7.91 12.61 -6.74
N GLN A 431 8.10 11.30 -6.74
CA GLN A 431 7.09 10.31 -6.36
C GLN A 431 6.57 10.52 -4.94
N GLN A 432 7.49 10.62 -3.96
CA GLN A 432 7.11 10.85 -2.56
C GLN A 432 6.37 12.17 -2.39
N TYR A 433 6.84 13.26 -3.01
CA TYR A 433 6.19 14.55 -2.88
C TYR A 433 4.81 14.58 -3.57
N PHE A 434 4.72 14.06 -4.80
CA PHE A 434 3.47 13.94 -5.52
C PHE A 434 2.42 13.16 -4.71
N PHE A 435 2.84 12.04 -4.13
CA PHE A 435 2.01 11.22 -3.27
C PHE A 435 1.45 12.01 -2.08
N VAL A 436 2.32 12.65 -1.29
CA VAL A 436 1.89 13.31 -0.05
C VAL A 436 1.12 14.60 -0.30
N SER A 437 1.51 15.40 -1.30
CA SER A 437 0.79 16.65 -1.64
C SER A 437 -0.61 16.34 -2.16
N SER A 438 -0.74 15.35 -3.06
CA SER A 438 -2.04 14.95 -3.56
C SER A 438 -2.97 14.47 -2.44
N THR A 439 -2.42 13.66 -1.53
CA THR A 439 -3.15 13.09 -0.40
C THR A 439 -3.59 14.16 0.60
N LEU A 440 -2.70 15.06 1.02
CA LEU A 440 -3.02 16.10 1.99
C LEU A 440 -4.05 17.09 1.46
N GLN A 441 -3.96 17.46 0.18
CA GLN A 441 -4.97 18.31 -0.45
C GLN A 441 -6.37 17.66 -0.40
N ASP A 442 -6.50 16.35 -0.63
CA ASP A 442 -7.79 15.65 -0.50
C ASP A 442 -8.26 15.53 0.96
N ILE A 443 -7.35 15.27 1.91
CA ILE A 443 -7.68 15.21 3.34
C ILE A 443 -8.22 16.56 3.84
N LEU A 444 -7.53 17.67 3.52
CA LEU A 444 -7.96 19.00 3.94
C LEU A 444 -9.28 19.39 3.26
N ARG A 445 -9.48 19.04 1.97
CA ARG A 445 -10.76 19.24 1.28
C ARG A 445 -11.91 18.54 2.01
N ARG A 446 -11.72 17.29 2.42
CA ARG A 446 -12.74 16.53 3.18
C ARG A 446 -13.05 17.17 4.52
N PHE A 447 -12.03 17.65 5.23
CA PHE A 447 -12.21 18.35 6.49
C PHE A 447 -13.00 19.66 6.28
N GLU A 448 -12.64 20.48 5.30
CA GLU A 448 -13.39 21.71 4.98
C GLU A 448 -14.84 21.42 4.59
N GLY A 449 -15.07 20.38 3.79
CA GLY A 449 -16.40 19.98 3.34
C GLY A 449 -17.37 19.64 4.48
N GLN A 450 -16.85 19.24 5.65
CA GLN A 450 -17.66 19.00 6.85
C GLN A 450 -18.32 20.28 7.40
N PHE A 451 -17.68 21.43 7.22
CA PHE A 451 -18.17 22.72 7.72
C PHE A 451 -18.91 23.52 6.65
N LYS A 452 -18.49 23.39 5.39
CA LYS A 452 -19.09 24.07 4.23
C LYS A 452 -20.39 23.42 3.74
N GLY A 453 -20.81 22.29 4.34
CA GLY A 453 -22.00 21.53 3.91
C GLY A 453 -21.85 20.91 2.52
N THR A 454 -20.62 20.79 2.01
CA THR A 454 -20.35 20.34 0.65
C THR A 454 -20.60 18.82 0.55
N PRO A 455 -21.29 18.32 -0.50
CA PRO A 455 -21.55 16.88 -0.66
C PRO A 455 -20.27 16.01 -0.62
N ILE A 456 -20.43 14.77 -0.17
CA ILE A 456 -19.35 13.76 0.01
C ILE A 456 -18.51 13.55 -1.26
N PHE A 457 -19.11 13.73 -2.44
CA PHE A 457 -18.50 13.59 -3.78
C PHE A 457 -18.50 14.91 -4.58
N SER A 458 -18.36 16.04 -3.89
CA SER A 458 -18.29 17.34 -4.55
C SER A 458 -16.98 17.56 -5.31
N HIS A 459 -17.09 18.20 -6.48
CA HIS A 459 -16.01 18.53 -7.39
C HIS A 459 -14.93 19.41 -6.72
N LEU A 460 -13.67 19.24 -7.17
CA LEU A 460 -12.56 20.15 -6.87
C LEU A 460 -12.58 21.44 -7.73
N THR A 461 -13.66 21.72 -8.47
CA THR A 461 -13.71 22.83 -9.42
C THR A 461 -14.36 24.08 -8.83
N GLN A 462 -13.52 25.11 -8.69
CA GLN A 462 -13.79 26.52 -8.43
C GLN A 462 -14.63 26.85 -7.19
N GLN A 463 -14.06 27.78 -6.41
CA GLN A 463 -14.71 28.45 -5.29
C GLN A 463 -16.13 28.88 -5.71
N ASP A 464 -17.14 28.22 -5.14
CA ASP A 464 -18.46 28.82 -5.10
C ASP A 464 -18.31 30.10 -4.26
N SER A 465 -18.32 31.24 -4.93
CA SER A 465 -18.03 32.56 -4.35
C SER A 465 -19.01 32.90 -3.22
N SER A 466 -20.14 32.20 -3.18
CA SER A 466 -21.19 32.30 -2.16
C SER A 466 -20.81 31.73 -0.79
N GLN A 467 -19.74 30.93 -0.67
CA GLN A 467 -19.33 30.27 0.59
C GLN A 467 -18.03 30.84 1.22
N GLN A 468 -17.50 31.96 0.72
CA GLN A 468 -16.19 32.51 1.11
C GLN A 468 -16.06 32.98 2.58
N ASN A 469 -17.16 33.10 3.33
CA ASN A 469 -17.16 33.63 4.71
C ASN A 469 -17.23 32.57 5.83
N ILE A 470 -17.16 31.27 5.53
CA ILE A 470 -17.18 30.23 6.57
C ILE A 470 -15.78 30.04 7.16
N LYS A 471 -15.58 30.44 8.42
CA LYS A 471 -14.35 30.19 9.17
C LYS A 471 -14.22 28.70 9.49
N ILE A 472 -13.16 28.07 9.00
CA ILE A 472 -12.83 26.67 9.28
C ILE A 472 -12.02 26.59 10.58
N PRO A 473 -12.43 25.78 11.58
CA PRO A 473 -11.71 25.64 12.84
C PRO A 473 -10.52 24.68 12.69
N TRP A 474 -9.44 25.16 12.08
CA TRP A 474 -8.23 24.37 11.81
C TRP A 474 -7.60 23.78 13.07
N GLU A 475 -7.77 24.43 14.22
CA GLU A 475 -7.31 23.96 15.52
C GLU A 475 -7.94 22.61 15.92
N GLN A 476 -9.11 22.27 15.37
CA GLN A 476 -9.80 21.01 15.62
C GLN A 476 -9.33 19.89 14.69
N LEU A 477 -8.52 20.17 13.65
CA LEU A 477 -8.07 19.17 12.67
C LEU A 477 -7.55 17.86 13.33
N PRO A 478 -6.71 17.89 14.39
CA PRO A 478 -6.21 16.68 15.05
C PRO A 478 -7.27 15.82 15.76
N ASP A 479 -8.45 16.39 16.05
CA ASP A 479 -9.58 15.66 16.62
C ASP A 479 -10.32 14.84 15.56
N TYR A 480 -10.22 15.22 14.29
CA TYR A 480 -10.88 14.57 13.16
C TYR A 480 -9.96 13.66 12.36
N ILE A 481 -8.64 13.85 12.40
CA ILE A 481 -7.70 13.06 11.62
C ILE A 481 -6.51 12.55 12.43
N VAL A 482 -5.98 11.42 12.01
CA VAL A 482 -4.64 10.95 12.35
C VAL A 482 -4.03 10.29 11.12
N MET A 483 -2.76 10.56 10.86
CA MET A 483 -2.02 10.07 9.71
C MET A 483 -0.88 9.17 10.17
N GLN A 484 -0.85 7.95 9.67
CA GLN A 484 0.23 7.01 9.92
C GLN A 484 1.22 7.06 8.77
N CYS A 485 2.47 7.43 9.07
CA CYS A 485 3.60 7.31 8.15
C CYS A 485 4.14 5.87 8.20
N ASN A 486 3.89 5.10 7.15
CA ASN A 486 4.45 3.76 6.99
C ASN A 486 5.89 3.85 6.42
N ASP A 487 6.88 3.78 7.31
CA ASP A 487 8.28 4.10 7.03
C ASP A 487 8.50 5.59 6.68
N THR A 488 9.69 5.94 6.18
CA THR A 488 10.15 7.31 5.93
C THR A 488 9.61 7.93 4.63
N HIS A 489 9.14 7.13 3.68
CA HIS A 489 8.67 7.58 2.37
C HIS A 489 7.60 8.71 2.41
N PRO A 490 6.57 8.66 3.29
CA PRO A 490 5.56 9.72 3.38
C PRO A 490 5.94 10.90 4.28
N VAL A 491 7.17 10.97 4.82
CA VAL A 491 7.53 11.99 5.83
C VAL A 491 7.47 13.42 5.29
N LEU A 492 7.58 13.63 3.96
CA LEU A 492 7.33 14.93 3.33
C LEU A 492 5.90 15.45 3.53
N ALA A 493 4.96 14.62 3.99
CA ALA A 493 3.63 15.07 4.40
C ALA A 493 3.70 16.10 5.56
N ILE A 494 4.72 16.02 6.41
CA ILE A 494 4.90 16.97 7.52
C ILE A 494 5.13 18.41 7.00
N PRO A 495 6.20 18.69 6.22
CA PRO A 495 6.43 20.03 5.70
C PRO A 495 5.36 20.46 4.70
N GLU A 496 4.72 19.54 3.97
CA GLU A 496 3.62 19.88 3.06
C GLU A 496 2.34 20.31 3.82
N LEU A 497 1.99 19.65 4.93
CA LEU A 497 0.84 20.09 5.73
C LEU A 497 1.09 21.46 6.34
N LEU A 498 2.30 21.72 6.86
CA LEU A 498 2.70 23.06 7.31
C LEU A 498 2.56 24.09 6.19
N ARG A 499 3.09 23.79 5.01
CA ARG A 499 3.00 24.68 3.84
C ARG A 499 1.55 25.00 3.49
N LEU A 500 0.67 23.99 3.45
CA LEU A 500 -0.74 24.18 3.12
C LEU A 500 -1.44 25.04 4.18
N LEU A 501 -1.21 24.79 5.47
CA LEU A 501 -1.83 25.57 6.55
C LEU A 501 -1.33 27.03 6.58
N ILE A 502 -0.03 27.26 6.38
CA ILE A 502 0.56 28.59 6.42
C ILE A 502 0.25 29.35 5.13
N ASP A 503 0.77 28.85 3.99
CA ASP A 503 0.79 29.59 2.74
C ASP A 503 -0.60 29.67 2.09
N THR A 504 -1.45 28.65 2.29
CA THR A 504 -2.78 28.57 1.66
C THR A 504 -3.93 28.90 2.61
N LYS A 505 -3.80 28.59 3.92
CA LYS A 505 -4.88 28.83 4.91
C LYS A 505 -4.61 30.03 5.84
N GLY A 506 -3.41 30.62 5.79
CA GLY A 506 -3.08 31.85 6.51
C GLY A 506 -2.81 31.68 7.99
N LEU A 507 -2.50 30.47 8.47
CA LEU A 507 -2.11 30.23 9.87
C LEU A 507 -0.68 30.71 10.13
N THR A 508 -0.37 31.08 11.37
CA THR A 508 1.04 31.27 11.76
C THR A 508 1.78 29.95 11.84
N PHE A 509 3.11 29.98 11.84
CA PHE A 509 3.91 28.77 11.99
C PHE A 509 3.61 28.06 13.32
N GLU A 510 3.46 28.80 14.42
CA GLU A 510 3.19 28.25 15.76
C GLU A 510 1.83 27.53 15.80
N GLU A 511 0.79 28.14 15.23
CA GLU A 511 -0.54 27.55 15.12
C GLU A 511 -0.50 26.26 14.29
N ALA A 512 0.10 26.33 13.10
CA ALA A 512 0.20 25.19 12.19
C ALA A 512 1.08 24.07 12.77
N TRP A 513 2.18 24.39 13.44
CA TRP A 513 3.09 23.43 14.07
C TRP A 513 2.41 22.67 15.21
N ASN A 514 1.66 23.37 16.06
CA ASN A 514 0.86 22.75 17.13
C ASN A 514 -0.19 21.76 16.61
N ILE A 515 -0.78 22.04 15.44
CA ILE A 515 -1.73 21.15 14.76
C ILE A 515 -0.98 19.92 14.20
N VAL A 516 0.09 20.18 13.44
CA VAL A 516 0.86 19.15 12.71
C VAL A 516 1.45 18.10 13.65
N GLN A 517 2.01 18.51 14.79
CA GLN A 517 2.59 17.57 15.77
C GLN A 517 1.59 16.56 16.35
N LYS A 518 0.28 16.86 16.30
CA LYS A 518 -0.81 16.00 16.78
C LYS A 518 -1.47 15.16 15.69
N CYS A 519 -1.12 15.42 14.42
CA CYS A 519 -1.73 14.75 13.28
C CYS A 519 -0.95 13.51 12.82
N PHE A 520 0.32 13.35 13.19
CA PHE A 520 1.20 12.29 12.66
C PHE A 520 1.66 11.28 13.70
N ALA A 521 1.72 10.02 13.28
CA ALA A 521 2.44 8.95 13.94
C ALA A 521 3.37 8.26 12.93
N TYR A 522 4.47 7.68 13.40
CA TYR A 522 5.54 7.13 12.56
C TYR A 522 5.87 5.68 12.95
N THR A 523 5.78 4.77 11.98
CA THR A 523 6.26 3.39 12.14
C THR A 523 7.60 3.23 11.43
N ASN A 524 8.61 2.75 12.16
CA ASN A 524 9.90 2.41 11.60
C ASN A 524 10.03 0.91 11.34
N HIS A 525 10.56 0.55 10.16
CA HIS A 525 10.80 -0.83 9.73
C HIS A 525 12.30 -1.13 9.52
N THR A 526 13.18 -0.21 9.88
CA THR A 526 14.60 -0.23 9.47
C THR A 526 15.50 -0.50 10.67
N VAL A 527 16.28 -1.58 10.58
CA VAL A 527 17.26 -1.97 11.61
C VAL A 527 18.60 -1.23 11.42
N LEU A 528 19.04 -1.08 10.18
CA LEU A 528 20.36 -0.53 9.86
C LEU A 528 20.32 1.00 9.76
N PRO A 529 21.10 1.76 10.55
CA PRO A 529 21.12 3.22 10.48
C PRO A 529 21.45 3.77 9.08
N GLU A 530 22.30 3.09 8.32
CA GLU A 530 22.69 3.46 6.95
C GLU A 530 21.56 3.31 5.93
N ALA A 531 20.52 2.52 6.24
CA ALA A 531 19.35 2.35 5.40
C ALA A 531 18.24 3.40 5.67
N LEU A 532 18.42 4.25 6.69
CA LEU A 532 17.49 5.35 6.95
C LEU A 532 17.60 6.42 5.86
N GLU A 533 16.46 6.80 5.30
CA GLU A 533 16.41 7.69 4.14
C GLU A 533 16.98 9.09 4.43
N LYS A 534 17.84 9.55 3.52
CA LYS A 534 18.45 10.89 3.52
C LYS A 534 18.36 11.51 2.13
N TRP A 535 18.04 12.80 2.09
CA TRP A 535 18.00 13.57 0.84
C TRP A 535 19.05 14.69 0.84
N PRO A 536 19.91 14.79 -0.19
CA PRO A 536 20.83 15.92 -0.32
C PRO A 536 20.09 17.25 -0.33
N VAL A 537 20.59 18.24 0.41
CA VAL A 537 19.97 19.56 0.52
C VAL A 537 19.86 20.26 -0.84
N ASP A 538 20.86 20.11 -1.72
CA ASP A 538 20.80 20.66 -3.08
C ASP A 538 19.60 20.13 -3.87
N LEU A 539 19.40 18.81 -3.85
CA LEU A 539 18.31 18.16 -4.58
C LEU A 539 16.95 18.61 -4.03
N LEU A 540 16.80 18.60 -2.70
CA LEU A 540 15.56 19.03 -2.05
C LEU A 540 15.30 20.52 -2.28
N GLY A 541 16.33 21.37 -2.22
CA GLY A 541 16.20 22.81 -2.40
C GLY A 541 15.85 23.21 -3.84
N ARG A 542 16.39 22.50 -4.84
CA ARG A 542 16.01 22.72 -6.24
C ARG A 542 14.58 22.25 -6.53
N LEU A 543 14.20 21.08 -6.02
CA LEU A 543 12.90 20.48 -6.34
C LEU A 543 11.75 21.03 -5.50
N LEU A 544 12.01 21.31 -4.21
CA LEU A 544 11.02 21.67 -3.18
C LEU A 544 11.54 22.83 -2.31
N PRO A 545 11.79 24.03 -2.89
CA PRO A 545 12.45 25.13 -2.19
C PRO A 545 11.69 25.59 -0.95
N ARG A 546 10.35 25.62 -1.01
CA ARG A 546 9.51 26.02 0.13
C ARG A 546 9.56 25.01 1.28
N HIS A 547 9.57 23.72 0.97
CA HIS A 547 9.66 22.65 1.97
C HIS A 547 11.00 22.68 2.68
N LEU A 548 12.10 22.97 1.97
CA LEU A 548 13.41 23.11 2.59
C LEU A 548 13.42 24.26 3.62
N GLN A 549 12.82 25.41 3.31
CA GLN A 549 12.68 26.52 4.27
C GLN A 549 11.91 26.08 5.53
N ILE A 550 10.79 25.38 5.34
CA ILE A 550 9.98 24.86 6.45
C ILE A 550 10.76 23.84 7.28
N ILE A 551 11.50 22.92 6.65
CA ILE A 551 12.33 21.93 7.34
C ILE A 551 13.43 22.61 8.17
N TYR A 552 14.06 23.66 7.65
CA TYR A 552 15.01 24.45 8.43
C TYR A 552 14.36 25.17 9.61
N GLN A 553 13.14 25.68 9.44
CA GLN A 553 12.40 26.29 10.54
C GLN A 553 12.04 25.27 11.63
N ILE A 554 11.57 24.07 11.25
CA ILE A 554 11.33 22.96 12.20
C ILE A 554 12.62 22.62 12.94
N ASN A 555 13.72 22.45 12.21
CA ASN A 555 15.01 22.11 12.79
C ASN A 555 15.48 23.17 13.78
N PHE A 556 15.37 24.45 13.42
CA PHE A 556 15.74 25.57 14.28
C PHE A 556 14.93 25.57 15.57
N VAL A 557 13.59 25.53 15.47
CA VAL A 557 12.70 25.54 16.64
C VAL A 557 12.96 24.35 17.56
N PHE A 558 13.17 23.15 16.98
CA PHE A 558 13.48 21.96 17.75
C PHE A 558 14.83 22.09 18.48
N LEU A 559 15.91 22.44 17.76
CA LEU A 559 17.24 22.56 18.34
C LEU A 559 17.30 23.65 19.41
N GLU A 560 16.66 24.80 19.19
CA GLU A 560 16.53 25.86 20.18
C GLU A 560 15.83 25.37 21.46
N SER A 561 14.84 24.48 21.34
CA SER A 561 14.15 23.94 22.52
C SER A 561 14.98 22.95 23.35
N ILE A 562 16.05 22.37 22.77
CA ILE A 562 16.84 21.31 23.42
C ILE A 562 18.30 21.69 23.70
N LYS A 563 18.83 22.77 23.10
CA LYS A 563 20.26 23.14 23.15
C LYS A 563 20.82 23.26 24.56
N ASP A 564 20.03 23.80 25.50
CA ASP A 564 20.50 24.01 26.87
C ASP A 564 20.52 22.71 27.67
N LYS A 565 19.64 21.75 27.35
CA LYS A 565 19.48 20.49 28.09
C LYS A 565 20.32 19.34 27.52
N TYR A 566 20.57 19.35 26.21
CA TYR A 566 21.30 18.28 25.50
C TYR A 566 22.41 18.85 24.58
N PRO A 567 23.33 19.71 25.07
CA PRO A 567 24.28 20.43 24.23
C PRO A 567 25.21 19.51 23.44
N ASN A 568 25.56 18.34 23.99
CA ASN A 568 26.48 17.39 23.37
C ASN A 568 25.81 16.50 22.29
N ASP A 569 24.48 16.41 22.28
CA ASP A 569 23.74 15.50 21.38
C ASP A 569 23.15 16.23 20.15
N ILE A 570 23.30 17.56 20.04
CA ILE A 570 22.67 18.42 19.02
C ILE A 570 22.94 17.95 17.59
N ALA A 571 24.20 17.61 17.27
CA ALA A 571 24.57 17.16 15.93
C ALA A 571 23.81 15.87 15.55
N SER A 572 23.65 14.93 16.49
CA SER A 572 22.93 13.68 16.25
C SER A 572 21.40 13.88 16.15
N LEU A 573 20.85 14.83 16.91
CA LEU A 573 19.41 15.10 17.00
C LEU A 573 18.90 15.99 15.88
N SER A 574 19.77 16.81 15.27
CA SER A 574 19.41 17.69 14.15
C SER A 574 18.72 16.92 13.01
N ILE A 575 17.78 17.56 12.34
CA ILE A 575 17.19 17.04 11.10
C ILE A 575 18.20 17.18 9.94
N VAL A 576 19.07 18.18 10.03
CA VAL A 576 20.11 18.46 9.04
C VAL A 576 21.40 17.74 9.46
N GLU A 577 21.95 16.94 8.56
CA GLU A 577 23.30 16.38 8.65
C GLU A 577 24.24 17.25 7.80
N GLU A 578 25.34 17.72 8.38
CA GLU A 578 26.23 18.69 7.73
C GLU A 578 27.30 18.03 6.83
N TRP A 579 27.75 16.82 7.16
CA TRP A 579 28.83 16.11 6.47
C TRP A 579 28.49 14.62 6.26
N PRO A 580 29.05 13.94 5.24
CA PRO A 580 29.96 14.46 4.20
C PRO A 580 29.24 15.24 3.09
N VAL A 581 27.97 14.94 2.86
CA VAL A 581 27.08 15.68 1.95
C VAL A 581 25.95 16.23 2.80
N LYS A 582 25.78 17.55 2.81
CA LYS A 582 24.72 18.19 3.58
C LYS A 582 23.35 17.63 3.17
N SER A 583 22.67 16.98 4.11
CA SER A 583 21.49 16.16 3.83
C SER A 583 20.40 16.33 4.89
N ILE A 584 19.16 16.09 4.50
CA ILE A 584 18.00 16.02 5.41
C ILE A 584 17.78 14.58 5.82
N ARG A 585 17.76 14.32 7.13
CA ARG A 585 17.49 13.00 7.72
C ARG A 585 16.00 12.83 7.94
N MET A 586 15.35 12.01 7.10
CA MET A 586 13.90 11.89 7.10
C MET A 586 13.37 11.21 8.37
N ALA A 587 14.08 10.22 8.91
CA ALA A 587 13.72 9.61 10.19
C ALA A 587 13.73 10.62 11.35
N ASN A 588 14.72 11.53 11.38
CA ASN A 588 14.81 12.58 12.40
C ASN A 588 13.63 13.55 12.27
N LEU A 589 13.30 13.99 11.06
CA LEU A 589 12.13 14.84 10.79
C LEU A 589 10.82 14.18 11.27
N ALA A 590 10.68 12.87 11.03
CA ALA A 590 9.53 12.10 11.49
C ALA A 590 9.44 12.08 13.03
N ILE A 591 10.54 11.76 13.74
CA ILE A 591 10.56 11.62 15.21
C ILE A 591 10.31 12.96 15.92
N VAL A 592 10.89 14.05 15.40
CA VAL A 592 10.71 15.41 15.95
C VAL A 592 9.22 15.80 15.91
N THR A 593 8.52 15.41 14.85
CA THR A 593 7.14 15.84 14.60
C THR A 593 6.09 14.89 15.18
N ALA A 594 6.28 13.58 15.00
CA ALA A 594 5.26 12.59 15.32
C ALA A 594 4.89 12.59 16.81
N THR A 595 3.61 12.34 17.09
CA THR A 595 3.10 12.13 18.45
C THR A 595 3.67 10.85 19.04
N PHE A 596 3.69 9.78 18.24
CA PHE A 596 4.24 8.47 18.62
C PHE A 596 5.11 7.91 17.51
N VAL A 597 6.14 7.17 17.94
CA VAL A 597 7.05 6.40 17.10
C VAL A 597 6.96 4.94 17.53
N ASN A 598 6.75 4.01 16.60
CA ASN A 598 6.71 2.60 16.96
C ASN A 598 7.62 1.74 16.10
N GLY A 599 8.19 0.71 16.73
CA GLY A 599 8.78 -0.43 16.03
C GLY A 599 7.72 -1.51 15.72
N VAL A 600 8.18 -2.57 15.06
CA VAL A 600 7.33 -3.59 14.42
C VAL A 600 7.48 -5.00 15.01
N ALA A 601 8.28 -5.09 16.07
CA ALA A 601 8.58 -6.24 16.91
C ALA A 601 9.13 -5.71 18.25
N GLU A 602 9.03 -6.49 19.32
CA GLU A 602 9.48 -6.08 20.66
C GLU A 602 10.99 -5.81 20.68
N LEU A 603 11.79 -6.78 20.22
CA LEU A 603 13.24 -6.66 20.11
C LEU A 603 13.65 -5.45 19.25
N HIS A 604 12.97 -5.27 18.11
CA HIS A 604 13.22 -4.13 17.23
C HIS A 604 12.92 -2.80 17.91
N SER A 605 11.79 -2.69 18.62
CA SER A 605 11.42 -1.48 19.36
C SER A 605 12.41 -1.18 20.47
N ASP A 606 12.97 -2.21 21.11
CA ASP A 606 14.03 -2.07 22.10
C ASP A 606 15.35 -1.61 21.46
N LEU A 607 15.69 -2.12 20.28
CA LEU A 607 16.85 -1.67 19.51
C LEU A 607 16.70 -0.19 19.13
N LEU A 608 15.52 0.25 18.68
CA LEU A 608 15.26 1.66 18.39
C LEU A 608 15.57 2.56 19.61
N LYS A 609 15.19 2.14 20.82
CA LYS A 609 15.40 2.89 22.06
C LYS A 609 16.86 2.85 22.53
N LYS A 610 17.54 1.70 22.41
CA LYS A 610 18.87 1.46 22.99
C LYS A 610 20.01 1.90 22.06
N THR A 611 19.82 1.82 20.74
CA THR A 611 20.88 2.07 19.76
C THR A 611 20.48 3.15 18.74
N ILE A 612 19.60 2.83 17.80
CA ILE A 612 19.35 3.61 16.57
C ILE A 612 18.87 5.04 16.87
N PHE A 613 17.91 5.19 17.79
CA PHE A 613 17.33 6.47 18.18
C PHE A 613 17.53 6.77 19.67
N SER A 614 18.61 6.24 20.26
CA SER A 614 18.91 6.41 21.69
C SER A 614 18.93 7.85 22.16
N ASN A 615 19.51 8.76 21.37
CA ASN A 615 19.51 10.19 21.69
C ASN A 615 18.10 10.80 21.62
N PHE A 616 17.26 10.39 20.67
CA PHE A 616 15.86 10.83 20.66
C PHE A 616 15.07 10.26 21.84
N PHE A 617 15.35 9.04 22.27
CA PHE A 617 14.69 8.43 23.43
C PHE A 617 15.01 9.20 24.72
N LYS A 618 16.23 9.73 24.88
CA LYS A 618 16.59 10.63 26.00
C LYS A 618 15.75 11.91 26.03
N VAL A 619 15.39 12.44 24.86
CA VAL A 619 14.58 13.66 24.71
C VAL A 619 13.08 13.36 24.86
N PHE A 620 12.63 12.25 24.29
CA PHE A 620 11.22 11.88 24.16
C PHE A 620 10.93 10.47 24.68
N PRO A 621 11.12 10.17 25.97
CA PRO A 621 11.02 8.81 26.50
C PRO A 621 9.64 8.17 26.31
N ASN A 622 8.57 8.98 26.33
CA ASN A 622 7.19 8.48 26.20
C ASN A 622 6.70 8.34 24.75
N LYS A 623 7.49 8.73 23.74
CA LYS A 623 7.08 8.66 22.33
C LYS A 623 7.25 7.26 21.72
N PHE A 624 8.18 6.46 22.24
CA PHE A 624 8.60 5.19 21.62
C PHE A 624 7.77 4.01 22.13
N LEU A 625 6.95 3.46 21.24
CA LEU A 625 6.04 2.32 21.50
C LEU A 625 6.46 1.09 20.68
N ASN A 626 5.80 -0.04 20.95
CA ASN A 626 5.88 -1.24 20.11
C ASN A 626 4.49 -1.60 19.61
N VAL A 627 4.39 -1.97 18.33
CA VAL A 627 3.27 -2.74 17.81
C VAL A 627 3.83 -3.86 16.93
N THR A 628 3.90 -5.08 17.46
CA THR A 628 4.31 -6.25 16.68
C THR A 628 3.39 -6.41 15.47
N ASN A 629 3.98 -6.62 14.29
CA ASN A 629 3.24 -6.89 13.05
C ASN A 629 2.31 -8.10 13.14
N GLY A 630 1.40 -8.19 12.17
CA GLY A 630 0.50 -9.33 12.00
C GLY A 630 0.02 -9.45 10.57
N VAL A 631 -0.59 -10.60 10.25
CA VAL A 631 -1.17 -10.91 8.95
C VAL A 631 -2.63 -11.31 9.08
N THR A 632 -3.43 -11.06 8.05
CA THR A 632 -4.86 -11.38 8.08
C THR A 632 -5.07 -12.88 7.90
N GLN A 633 -5.79 -13.50 8.83
CA GLN A 633 -6.20 -14.89 8.73
C GLN A 633 -7.26 -15.14 7.65
N ARG A 634 -7.92 -14.10 7.13
CA ARG A 634 -8.87 -14.25 6.02
C ARG A 634 -8.15 -14.63 4.75
N ARG A 635 -7.11 -13.89 4.37
CA ARG A 635 -6.34 -14.21 3.15
C ARG A 635 -5.39 -15.39 3.33
N TRP A 636 -4.66 -15.40 4.44
CA TRP A 636 -3.53 -16.31 4.63
C TRP A 636 -3.89 -17.63 5.31
N LEU A 637 -5.18 -17.92 5.51
CA LEU A 637 -5.64 -19.20 6.02
C LEU A 637 -7.00 -19.56 5.42
N LEU A 638 -8.04 -18.72 5.61
CA LEU A 638 -9.39 -19.00 5.08
C LEU A 638 -9.42 -19.10 3.55
N GLU A 639 -8.82 -18.12 2.86
CA GLU A 639 -8.80 -18.05 1.40
C GLU A 639 -7.73 -18.95 0.78
N SER A 640 -6.49 -18.94 1.32
CA SER A 640 -5.38 -19.70 0.76
C SER A 640 -5.42 -21.19 1.07
N ASN A 641 -6.00 -21.59 2.20
CA ASN A 641 -6.00 -22.98 2.67
C ASN A 641 -7.41 -23.43 3.10
N PRO A 642 -8.36 -23.52 2.15
CA PRO A 642 -9.75 -23.85 2.44
C PRO A 642 -9.91 -25.23 3.09
N GLU A 643 -9.03 -26.19 2.79
CA GLU A 643 -9.09 -27.53 3.40
C GLU A 643 -8.74 -27.49 4.90
N LEU A 644 -7.69 -26.77 5.29
CA LEU A 644 -7.37 -26.57 6.70
C LEU A 644 -8.42 -25.71 7.42
N ALA A 645 -8.96 -24.69 6.73
CA ALA A 645 -10.04 -23.86 7.26
C ALA A 645 -11.30 -24.68 7.57
N LYS A 646 -11.70 -25.64 6.71
CA LYS A 646 -12.81 -26.57 6.96
C LYS A 646 -12.60 -27.42 8.22
N ILE A 647 -11.38 -27.89 8.43
CA ILE A 647 -11.01 -28.62 9.66
C ILE A 647 -11.23 -27.72 10.87
N TYR A 648 -10.76 -26.47 10.84
CA TYR A 648 -10.99 -25.53 11.94
C TYR A 648 -12.47 -25.22 12.17
N ASP A 649 -13.24 -25.02 11.11
CA ASP A 649 -14.68 -24.82 11.21
C ASP A 649 -15.39 -26.02 11.86
N GLN A 650 -14.99 -27.25 11.52
CA GLN A 650 -15.55 -28.48 12.09
C GLN A 650 -15.35 -28.54 13.62
N TYR A 651 -14.17 -28.17 14.13
CA TYR A 651 -13.85 -28.34 15.55
C TYR A 651 -14.17 -27.13 16.42
N VAL A 652 -14.02 -25.90 15.90
CA VAL A 652 -14.18 -24.68 16.71
C VAL A 652 -15.20 -23.68 16.17
N GLY A 653 -15.81 -23.97 15.01
CA GLY A 653 -16.76 -23.10 14.31
C GLY A 653 -16.10 -21.88 13.66
N THR A 654 -16.84 -21.14 12.84
CA THR A 654 -16.30 -20.09 11.95
C THR A 654 -15.79 -18.83 12.64
N LYS A 655 -15.97 -18.68 13.96
CA LYS A 655 -15.61 -17.46 14.71
C LYS A 655 -14.11 -17.16 14.72
N TRP A 656 -13.25 -18.14 14.42
CA TRP A 656 -11.80 -17.92 14.34
C TRP A 656 -11.39 -16.91 13.26
N THR A 657 -12.21 -16.79 12.21
CA THR A 657 -11.97 -15.86 11.08
C THR A 657 -11.93 -14.39 11.51
N VAL A 658 -12.63 -14.03 12.58
CA VAL A 658 -12.65 -12.68 13.19
C VAL A 658 -12.04 -12.64 14.60
N SER A 659 -11.63 -13.79 15.14
CA SER A 659 -10.95 -13.91 16.43
C SER A 659 -10.06 -15.14 16.45
N TYR A 660 -8.81 -14.99 16.03
CA TYR A 660 -7.87 -16.11 15.87
C TYR A 660 -7.71 -16.95 17.15
N ARG A 661 -7.83 -16.33 18.32
CA ARG A 661 -7.81 -16.97 19.65
C ARG A 661 -8.68 -18.22 19.77
N VAL A 662 -9.79 -18.27 19.03
CA VAL A 662 -10.73 -19.39 19.06
C VAL A 662 -10.06 -20.71 18.66
N LEU A 663 -9.05 -20.69 17.78
CA LEU A 663 -8.31 -21.89 17.34
C LEU A 663 -7.62 -22.61 18.50
N LYS A 664 -7.21 -21.88 19.55
CA LYS A 664 -6.56 -22.46 20.73
C LYS A 664 -7.43 -23.51 21.43
N ARG A 665 -8.74 -23.52 21.22
CA ARG A 665 -9.65 -24.55 21.75
C ARG A 665 -9.39 -25.94 21.16
N LEU A 666 -8.70 -26.05 20.03
CA LEU A 666 -8.33 -27.31 19.41
C LEU A 666 -7.11 -27.97 20.08
N GLU A 667 -6.33 -27.20 20.84
CA GLU A 667 -5.09 -27.66 21.47
C GLU A 667 -5.24 -28.92 22.35
N PRO A 668 -6.26 -29.04 23.23
CA PRO A 668 -6.46 -30.26 24.03
C PRO A 668 -6.76 -31.50 23.18
N VAL A 669 -7.39 -31.33 22.01
CA VAL A 669 -7.65 -32.44 21.09
C VAL A 669 -6.37 -32.86 20.39
N ILE A 670 -5.54 -31.90 19.96
CA ILE A 670 -4.26 -32.19 19.29
C ILE A 670 -3.31 -32.96 20.21
N GLN A 671 -3.27 -32.61 21.50
CA GLN A 671 -2.38 -33.22 22.48
C GLN A 671 -2.83 -34.59 22.99
N ASP A 672 -4.12 -34.94 22.84
CA ASP A 672 -4.67 -36.20 23.33
C ASP A 672 -4.59 -37.28 22.23
N ASP A 673 -3.62 -38.19 22.37
CA ASP A 673 -3.38 -39.30 21.44
C ASP A 673 -4.58 -40.25 21.28
N THR A 674 -5.52 -40.23 22.22
CA THR A 674 -6.75 -41.02 22.11
C THR A 674 -7.84 -40.33 21.28
N LYS A 675 -7.65 -39.05 20.91
CA LYS A 675 -8.65 -38.21 20.23
C LYS A 675 -8.16 -37.53 18.95
N ASN A 676 -6.84 -37.53 18.70
CA ASN A 676 -6.27 -36.79 17.57
C ASN A 676 -6.19 -37.59 16.25
N GLU A 677 -6.37 -38.91 16.23
CA GLU A 677 -6.16 -39.74 15.03
C GLU A 677 -6.88 -39.20 13.79
N THR A 678 -8.19 -38.94 13.88
CA THR A 678 -8.97 -38.36 12.76
C THR A 678 -8.48 -36.96 12.36
N LEU A 679 -8.09 -36.14 13.33
CA LEU A 679 -7.58 -34.79 13.08
C LEU A 679 -6.25 -34.83 12.32
N LEU A 680 -5.34 -35.74 12.69
CA LEU A 680 -4.03 -35.89 12.01
C LEU A 680 -4.22 -36.41 10.58
N GLN A 681 -5.13 -37.36 10.36
CA GLN A 681 -5.49 -37.84 9.02
C GLN A 681 -6.06 -36.72 8.14
N GLN A 682 -6.98 -35.91 8.69
CA GLN A 682 -7.54 -34.76 7.97
C GLN A 682 -6.46 -33.72 7.64
N PHE A 683 -5.54 -33.43 8.58
CA PHE A 683 -4.42 -32.51 8.35
C PHE A 683 -3.52 -32.98 7.20
N TRP A 684 -3.12 -34.27 7.19
CA TRP A 684 -2.29 -34.80 6.11
C TRP A 684 -3.00 -34.78 4.76
N SER A 685 -4.31 -35.04 4.73
CA SER A 685 -5.12 -34.89 3.51
C SER A 685 -5.12 -33.45 2.99
N ALA A 686 -5.34 -32.47 3.88
CA ALA A 686 -5.29 -31.06 3.52
C ALA A 686 -3.89 -30.63 3.02
N ARG A 687 -2.82 -31.08 3.69
CA ARG A 687 -1.43 -30.81 3.28
C ARG A 687 -1.12 -31.44 1.91
N ARG A 688 -1.57 -32.67 1.66
CA ARG A 688 -1.39 -33.35 0.36
C ARG A 688 -2.01 -32.54 -0.78
N ILE A 689 -3.25 -32.10 -0.61
CA ILE A 689 -3.96 -31.28 -1.62
C ILE A 689 -3.19 -29.98 -1.90
N ALA A 690 -2.70 -29.30 -0.86
CA ALA A 690 -1.91 -28.08 -1.03
C ALA A 690 -0.59 -28.34 -1.77
N LYS A 691 0.12 -29.44 -1.42
CA LYS A 691 1.35 -29.84 -2.11
C LYS A 691 1.13 -30.23 -3.56
N GLU A 692 0.03 -30.90 -3.88
CA GLU A 692 -0.33 -31.25 -5.26
C GLU A 692 -0.50 -30.01 -6.12
N LYS A 693 -1.21 -28.98 -5.60
CA LYS A 693 -1.34 -27.69 -6.30
C LYS A 693 0.02 -27.02 -6.55
N LEU A 694 0.91 -27.01 -5.55
CA LEU A 694 2.24 -26.44 -5.75
C LEU A 694 3.11 -27.28 -6.69
N ALA A 695 3.01 -28.60 -6.63
CA ALA A 695 3.72 -29.50 -7.54
C ALA A 695 3.30 -29.28 -9.00
N GLU A 696 2.02 -29.01 -9.24
CA GLU A 696 1.51 -28.62 -10.56
C GLU A 696 2.12 -27.29 -11.04
N VAL A 697 2.17 -26.27 -10.18
CA VAL A 697 2.84 -25.00 -10.50
C VAL A 697 4.32 -25.21 -10.81
N ILE A 698 5.03 -26.01 -10.00
CA ILE A 698 6.45 -26.32 -10.23
C ILE A 698 6.65 -27.07 -11.55
N LYS A 699 5.75 -28.00 -11.89
CA LYS A 699 5.79 -28.72 -13.17
C LYS A 699 5.58 -27.77 -14.35
N ASN A 700 4.59 -26.88 -14.26
CA ASN A 700 4.24 -25.96 -15.34
C ASN A 700 5.28 -24.86 -15.54
N ASP A 701 5.76 -24.25 -14.45
CA ASP A 701 6.63 -23.06 -14.51
C ASP A 701 8.12 -23.41 -14.50
N CYS A 702 8.51 -24.56 -13.94
CA CYS A 702 9.91 -24.97 -13.81
C CYS A 702 10.24 -26.24 -14.61
N GLY A 703 9.25 -26.97 -15.14
CA GLY A 703 9.47 -28.23 -15.85
C GLY A 703 9.93 -29.39 -14.96
N VAL A 704 9.75 -29.29 -13.64
CA VAL A 704 10.23 -30.28 -12.67
C VAL A 704 9.06 -31.05 -12.08
N GLU A 705 9.07 -32.38 -12.23
CA GLU A 705 8.06 -33.26 -11.64
C GLU A 705 8.50 -33.76 -10.26
N ILE A 706 7.60 -33.68 -9.28
CA ILE A 706 7.83 -34.13 -7.90
C ILE A 706 7.19 -35.50 -7.71
N GLN A 707 8.01 -36.50 -7.43
CA GLN A 707 7.54 -37.86 -7.13
C GLN A 707 7.21 -38.01 -5.64
N ASN A 708 6.29 -38.92 -5.30
CA ASN A 708 5.92 -39.25 -3.92
C ASN A 708 5.64 -38.02 -3.03
N ILE A 709 4.62 -37.23 -3.40
CA ILE A 709 4.29 -35.95 -2.75
C ILE A 709 4.07 -36.09 -1.23
N GLU A 710 3.46 -37.19 -0.77
CA GLU A 710 3.16 -37.42 0.64
C GLU A 710 4.42 -37.60 1.51
N GLY A 711 5.42 -38.31 0.97
CA GLY A 711 6.67 -38.61 1.68
C GLY A 711 7.73 -37.51 1.55
N THR A 712 7.58 -36.60 0.59
CA THR A 712 8.57 -35.55 0.28
C THR A 712 8.40 -34.31 1.17
N ILE A 713 9.50 -33.85 1.77
CA ILE A 713 9.55 -32.56 2.50
C ILE A 713 9.53 -31.41 1.50
N PHE A 714 8.59 -30.48 1.68
CA PHE A 714 8.54 -29.21 0.95
C PHE A 714 9.23 -28.13 1.79
N ASP A 715 10.48 -27.85 1.42
CA ASP A 715 11.41 -26.95 2.10
C ASP A 715 11.43 -25.59 1.38
N VAL A 716 10.84 -24.56 1.99
CA VAL A 716 10.51 -23.31 1.29
C VAL A 716 11.34 -22.11 1.76
N HIS A 717 12.07 -21.49 0.84
CA HIS A 717 12.79 -20.23 1.04
C HIS A 717 12.34 -19.15 0.05
N VAL A 718 11.18 -18.51 0.34
CA VAL A 718 10.60 -17.46 -0.50
C VAL A 718 10.60 -16.07 0.16
N LYS A 719 11.41 -15.16 -0.38
CA LYS A 719 11.52 -13.75 0.04
C LYS A 719 12.38 -12.97 -0.95
N ARG A 720 12.49 -11.65 -0.78
CA ARG A 720 13.43 -10.81 -1.55
C ARG A 720 14.83 -11.45 -1.56
N LEU A 721 15.47 -11.49 -2.73
CA LEU A 721 16.85 -11.99 -2.86
C LEU A 721 17.82 -10.91 -2.38
N HIS A 722 18.60 -11.25 -1.36
CA HIS A 722 19.60 -10.37 -0.77
C HIS A 722 20.63 -11.21 0.00
N GLU A 723 21.90 -10.81 -0.01
CA GLU A 723 22.96 -11.52 0.72
C GLU A 723 22.66 -11.73 2.22
N TYR A 724 22.11 -10.74 2.94
CA TYR A 724 21.76 -10.90 4.37
C TYR A 724 20.59 -11.85 4.65
N LYS A 725 19.76 -12.13 3.64
CA LYS A 725 18.67 -13.13 3.72
C LYS A 725 19.17 -14.56 3.52
N ARG A 726 20.43 -14.70 3.11
CA ARG A 726 21.21 -15.93 3.04
C ARG A 726 20.55 -17.07 2.25
N GLN A 727 19.92 -16.76 1.11
CA GLN A 727 19.67 -17.80 0.11
C GLN A 727 20.96 -18.50 -0.34
N SER A 728 22.10 -17.81 -0.24
CA SER A 728 23.45 -18.37 -0.39
C SER A 728 23.75 -19.51 0.60
N LEU A 729 23.39 -19.36 1.88
CA LEU A 729 23.56 -20.41 2.89
C LEU A 729 22.73 -21.65 2.53
N ASN A 730 21.47 -21.47 2.15
CA ASN A 730 20.60 -22.59 1.80
C ASN A 730 21.03 -23.30 0.50
N ILE A 731 21.40 -22.56 -0.55
CA ILE A 731 21.87 -23.22 -1.79
C ILE A 731 23.20 -23.97 -1.58
N LEU A 732 24.09 -23.48 -0.73
CA LEU A 732 25.33 -24.19 -0.39
C LEU A 732 25.04 -25.47 0.42
N ARG A 733 24.07 -25.45 1.33
CA ARG A 733 23.57 -26.66 2.01
C ARG A 733 23.04 -27.67 0.99
N CYS A 734 22.28 -27.23 -0.01
CA CYS A 734 21.75 -28.10 -1.06
C CYS A 734 22.88 -28.78 -1.85
N ILE A 735 23.92 -28.02 -2.21
CA ILE A 735 25.10 -28.56 -2.90
C ILE A 735 25.83 -29.59 -2.02
N ALA A 736 26.06 -29.27 -0.75
CA ALA A 736 26.67 -30.20 0.20
C ALA A 736 25.87 -31.50 0.35
N GLN A 737 24.55 -31.40 0.51
CA GLN A 737 23.64 -32.54 0.58
C GLN A 737 23.69 -33.39 -0.71
N TYR A 738 23.73 -32.73 -1.87
CA TYR A 738 23.87 -33.41 -3.15
C TYR A 738 25.19 -34.19 -3.26
N LEU A 739 26.31 -33.60 -2.86
CA LEU A 739 27.62 -34.27 -2.85
C LEU A 739 27.64 -35.47 -1.89
N GLU A 740 26.99 -35.37 -0.72
CA GLU A 740 26.85 -36.49 0.21
C GLU A 740 26.03 -37.63 -0.42
N LEU A 741 24.88 -37.32 -1.04
CA LEU A 741 24.03 -38.29 -1.73
C LEU A 741 24.81 -39.02 -2.84
N LYS A 742 25.62 -38.30 -3.62
CA LYS A 742 26.50 -38.90 -4.64
C LYS A 742 27.51 -39.89 -4.03
N SER A 743 27.96 -39.65 -2.80
CA SER A 743 28.96 -40.50 -2.15
C SER A 743 28.41 -41.82 -1.60
N ILE A 744 27.14 -41.87 -1.20
CA ILE A 744 26.53 -43.06 -0.57
C ILE A 744 25.93 -44.05 -1.59
N GLY A 745 25.79 -43.64 -2.85
CA GLY A 745 25.34 -44.47 -3.96
C GLY A 745 23.82 -44.64 -4.06
N THR A 746 23.35 -44.94 -5.27
CA THR A 746 21.93 -44.89 -5.67
C THR A 746 20.99 -45.71 -4.80
N GLN A 747 21.41 -46.91 -4.37
CA GLN A 747 20.58 -47.77 -3.52
C GLN A 747 20.35 -47.18 -2.13
N ALA A 748 21.35 -46.51 -1.56
CA ALA A 748 21.20 -45.83 -0.28
C ALA A 748 20.37 -44.56 -0.42
N CYS A 749 20.54 -43.81 -1.53
CA CYS A 749 19.71 -42.64 -1.85
C CYS A 749 18.22 -42.96 -1.93
N ALA A 750 17.85 -44.13 -2.46
CA ALA A 750 16.44 -44.54 -2.55
C ALA A 750 15.74 -44.69 -1.18
N ASN A 751 16.50 -44.82 -0.10
CA ASN A 751 15.99 -44.89 1.27
C ASN A 751 16.11 -43.57 2.04
N ALA A 752 16.69 -42.52 1.43
CA ALA A 752 16.78 -41.20 2.05
C ALA A 752 15.40 -40.53 2.09
N VAL A 753 15.21 -39.61 3.04
CA VAL A 753 14.00 -38.79 3.09
C VAL A 753 13.98 -37.85 1.89
N PRO A 754 13.01 -37.96 0.96
CA PRO A 754 13.01 -37.13 -0.23
C PRO A 754 12.67 -35.68 0.13
N ARG A 755 13.33 -34.72 -0.54
CA ARG A 755 13.17 -33.29 -0.29
C ARG A 755 13.10 -32.50 -1.59
N VAL A 756 12.18 -31.54 -1.65
CA VAL A 756 12.18 -30.47 -2.65
C VAL A 756 12.47 -29.14 -1.96
N VAL A 757 13.55 -28.48 -2.38
CA VAL A 757 13.95 -27.17 -1.90
C VAL A 757 13.47 -26.11 -2.88
N ILE A 758 12.59 -25.23 -2.42
CA ILE A 758 11.81 -24.30 -3.21
C ILE A 758 12.26 -22.88 -2.89
N PHE A 759 13.00 -22.28 -3.81
CA PHE A 759 13.38 -20.88 -3.76
C PHE A 759 12.38 -20.03 -4.54
N GLY A 760 12.24 -18.77 -4.14
CA GLY A 760 11.46 -17.80 -4.90
C GLY A 760 11.64 -16.38 -4.38
N GLY A 761 11.51 -15.41 -5.26
CA GLY A 761 11.68 -13.99 -4.93
C GLY A 761 12.34 -13.20 -6.04
N LYS A 762 12.39 -11.88 -5.85
CA LYS A 762 12.95 -10.93 -6.81
C LYS A 762 14.25 -10.34 -6.28
N ALA A 763 15.25 -10.21 -7.15
CA ALA A 763 16.45 -9.39 -6.92
C ALA A 763 16.21 -7.96 -7.44
N ALA A 764 16.74 -6.94 -6.77
CA ALA A 764 16.69 -5.59 -7.33
C ALA A 764 17.46 -5.54 -8.67
N PRO A 765 17.01 -4.78 -9.69
CA PRO A 765 17.59 -4.85 -11.03
C PRO A 765 19.10 -4.55 -11.09
N GLY A 766 19.58 -3.65 -10.22
CA GLY A 766 21.01 -3.29 -10.11
C GLY A 766 21.82 -4.15 -9.13
N TYR A 767 21.22 -5.11 -8.43
CA TYR A 767 21.91 -5.88 -7.41
C TYR A 767 22.57 -7.13 -7.99
N TYR A 768 23.82 -6.96 -8.42
CA TYR A 768 24.62 -8.01 -9.06
C TYR A 768 24.68 -9.32 -8.27
N MET A 769 25.06 -9.27 -6.98
CA MET A 769 25.21 -10.50 -6.18
C MET A 769 23.88 -11.25 -6.00
N ALA A 770 22.78 -10.54 -5.76
CA ALA A 770 21.47 -11.17 -5.64
C ALA A 770 21.04 -11.87 -6.94
N LYS A 771 21.31 -11.26 -8.11
CA LYS A 771 21.08 -11.90 -9.42
C LYS A 771 21.97 -13.13 -9.64
N LYS A 772 23.24 -13.06 -9.21
CA LYS A 772 24.14 -14.21 -9.28
C LYS A 772 23.71 -15.38 -8.39
N THR A 773 23.14 -15.11 -7.22
CA THR A 773 22.54 -16.16 -6.39
C THR A 773 21.34 -16.82 -7.08
N ILE A 774 20.46 -16.07 -7.76
CA ILE A 774 19.36 -16.65 -8.56
C ILE A 774 19.92 -17.56 -9.66
N GLN A 775 20.93 -17.09 -10.39
CA GLN A 775 21.58 -17.86 -11.45
C GLN A 775 22.14 -19.18 -10.89
N LEU A 776 22.87 -19.13 -9.78
CA LEU A 776 23.43 -20.31 -9.14
C LEU A 776 22.36 -21.32 -8.73
N ILE A 777 21.25 -20.86 -8.12
CA ILE A 777 20.13 -21.74 -7.72
C ILE A 777 19.58 -22.51 -8.93
N ASN A 778 19.36 -21.82 -10.05
CA ASN A 778 18.84 -22.45 -11.27
C ASN A 778 19.86 -23.44 -11.88
N CYS A 779 21.15 -23.08 -11.92
CA CYS A 779 22.19 -23.96 -12.42
C CYS A 779 22.33 -25.24 -11.57
N VAL A 780 22.28 -25.11 -10.24
CA VAL A 780 22.28 -26.25 -9.32
C VAL A 780 21.04 -27.10 -9.53
N GLY A 781 19.85 -26.48 -9.63
CA GLY A 781 18.61 -27.17 -9.93
C GLY A 781 18.68 -27.98 -11.22
N ASN A 782 19.24 -27.42 -12.29
CA ASN A 782 19.37 -28.13 -13.57
C ASN A 782 20.24 -29.40 -13.46
N VAL A 783 21.32 -29.36 -12.67
CA VAL A 783 22.18 -30.55 -12.46
C VAL A 783 21.49 -31.55 -11.54
N VAL A 784 21.03 -31.11 -10.37
CA VAL A 784 20.46 -31.97 -9.33
C VAL A 784 19.17 -32.65 -9.81
N ASN A 785 18.29 -31.92 -10.49
CA ASN A 785 16.99 -32.45 -10.90
C ASN A 785 17.08 -33.50 -12.01
N ASN A 786 18.18 -33.50 -12.78
CA ASN A 786 18.43 -34.42 -13.89
C ASN A 786 19.41 -35.55 -13.54
N ASP A 787 19.91 -35.62 -12.30
CA ASP A 787 20.81 -36.70 -11.87
C ASP A 787 20.01 -37.92 -11.35
N GLU A 788 19.91 -38.96 -12.17
CA GLU A 788 19.23 -40.22 -11.79
C GLU A 788 19.94 -40.96 -10.65
N SER A 789 21.25 -40.73 -10.45
CA SER A 789 22.05 -41.49 -9.47
C SER A 789 21.67 -41.19 -8.02
N ILE A 790 20.98 -40.08 -7.75
CA ILE A 790 20.47 -39.72 -6.41
C ILE A 790 19.02 -40.16 -6.18
N ALA A 791 18.42 -40.96 -7.09
CA ALA A 791 17.10 -41.58 -6.93
C ALA A 791 15.98 -40.63 -6.48
N ASN A 792 15.96 -39.39 -7.00
CA ASN A 792 15.01 -38.32 -6.64
C ASN A 792 14.99 -37.93 -5.14
N ALA A 793 16.05 -38.25 -4.38
CA ALA A 793 16.17 -37.86 -2.97
C ALA A 793 16.22 -36.35 -2.75
N LEU A 794 16.69 -35.57 -3.74
CA LEU A 794 16.74 -34.11 -3.69
C LEU A 794 16.27 -33.51 -5.01
N LYS A 795 15.43 -32.48 -4.91
CA LYS A 795 15.10 -31.55 -6.00
C LYS A 795 15.35 -30.12 -5.54
N VAL A 796 15.84 -29.27 -6.44
CA VAL A 796 16.06 -27.83 -6.18
C VAL A 796 15.36 -27.03 -7.27
N VAL A 797 14.44 -26.14 -6.89
CA VAL A 797 13.62 -25.37 -7.83
C VAL A 797 13.62 -23.89 -7.45
N PHE A 798 13.58 -23.03 -8.47
CA PHE A 798 13.35 -21.60 -8.31
C PHE A 798 12.03 -21.23 -8.98
N VAL A 799 11.01 -20.94 -8.19
CA VAL A 799 9.70 -20.54 -8.73
C VAL A 799 9.73 -19.06 -9.11
N PRO A 800 9.57 -18.73 -10.41
CA PRO A 800 9.71 -17.35 -10.88
C PRO A 800 8.52 -16.48 -10.46
N ASN A 801 8.73 -15.18 -10.49
CA ASN A 801 7.72 -14.14 -10.32
C ASN A 801 6.90 -14.22 -9.02
N TYR A 802 7.55 -14.56 -7.91
CA TYR A 802 6.94 -14.56 -6.59
C TYR A 802 6.13 -13.28 -6.30
N ASN A 803 4.83 -13.46 -6.06
CA ASN A 803 3.80 -12.44 -5.80
C ASN A 803 2.79 -12.97 -4.75
N VAL A 804 1.65 -12.31 -4.55
CA VAL A 804 0.66 -12.75 -3.55
C VAL A 804 -0.07 -14.01 -3.99
N SER A 805 -0.50 -14.11 -5.25
CA SER A 805 -1.19 -15.29 -5.75
C SER A 805 -0.33 -16.56 -5.62
N LEU A 806 0.93 -16.48 -6.02
CA LEU A 806 1.86 -17.60 -5.87
C LEU A 806 2.15 -17.90 -4.40
N ALA A 807 2.23 -16.89 -3.53
CA ALA A 807 2.34 -17.11 -2.08
C ALA A 807 1.11 -17.83 -1.50
N GLN A 808 -0.10 -17.58 -2.01
CA GLN A 808 -1.32 -18.30 -1.58
C GLN A 808 -1.30 -19.78 -1.94
N ILE A 809 -0.46 -20.20 -2.90
CA ILE A 809 -0.24 -21.62 -3.25
C ILE A 809 0.95 -22.19 -2.47
N ILE A 810 2.06 -21.46 -2.38
CA ILE A 810 3.29 -21.92 -1.75
C ILE A 810 3.13 -22.12 -0.23
N ILE A 811 2.50 -21.15 0.45
CA ILE A 811 2.44 -21.14 1.92
C ILE A 811 1.67 -22.34 2.49
N PRO A 812 0.48 -22.69 1.97
CA PRO A 812 -0.25 -23.89 2.42
C PRO A 812 0.45 -25.21 2.12
N ALA A 813 1.38 -25.27 1.17
CA ALA A 813 2.07 -26.49 0.78
C ALA A 813 3.33 -26.79 1.61
N ALA A 814 3.91 -25.77 2.25
CA ALA A 814 5.19 -25.89 2.96
C ALA A 814 5.09 -26.79 4.19
N ASP A 815 6.10 -27.65 4.38
CA ASP A 815 6.31 -28.37 5.64
C ASP A 815 7.23 -27.58 6.56
N ILE A 816 8.27 -26.98 6.00
CA ILE A 816 9.18 -26.07 6.69
C ILE A 816 9.36 -24.77 5.91
N SER A 817 9.63 -23.68 6.63
CA SER A 817 9.93 -22.38 6.03
C SER A 817 11.23 -21.78 6.56
N GLU A 818 12.07 -21.33 5.63
CA GLU A 818 13.43 -20.87 5.89
C GLU A 818 13.45 -19.36 6.20
N GLN A 819 13.75 -19.04 7.45
CA GLN A 819 13.81 -17.68 8.01
C GLN A 819 15.20 -17.37 8.57
N ILE A 820 16.18 -17.54 7.69
CA ILE A 820 17.59 -17.71 8.06
C ILE A 820 18.44 -16.46 7.85
N SER A 821 17.90 -15.26 8.01
CA SER A 821 18.68 -14.03 7.87
C SER A 821 19.81 -13.97 8.91
N THR A 822 20.92 -13.26 8.61
CA THR A 822 21.95 -13.01 9.62
C THR A 822 21.33 -12.29 10.83
N ALA A 823 21.58 -12.75 12.05
CA ALA A 823 20.95 -12.16 13.24
C ALA A 823 21.22 -10.65 13.36
N GLY A 824 20.18 -9.89 13.71
CA GLY A 824 20.22 -8.43 13.81
C GLY A 824 19.97 -7.68 12.50
N TYR A 825 19.49 -8.34 11.43
CA TYR A 825 19.16 -7.69 10.16
C TYR A 825 17.65 -7.62 9.88
N GLU A 826 16.83 -8.46 10.53
CA GLU A 826 15.37 -8.44 10.39
C GLU A 826 14.69 -7.66 11.52
N ALA A 827 13.91 -6.66 11.15
CA ALA A 827 13.08 -5.96 12.13
C ALA A 827 11.90 -6.81 12.61
N SER A 828 11.40 -7.73 11.78
CA SER A 828 10.20 -8.54 12.03
C SER A 828 10.20 -9.72 11.04
N GLY A 829 9.22 -9.80 10.15
CA GLY A 829 9.08 -10.82 9.11
C GLY A 829 7.65 -11.31 9.05
N THR A 830 6.84 -10.84 8.10
CA THR A 830 5.42 -11.26 8.04
C THR A 830 5.22 -12.56 7.29
N SER A 831 6.18 -13.03 6.50
CA SER A 831 6.08 -14.32 5.80
C SER A 831 6.12 -15.51 6.77
N CYS A 832 6.98 -15.47 7.78
CA CYS A 832 7.08 -16.56 8.76
C CYS A 832 5.76 -16.75 9.53
N MET A 833 5.07 -15.66 9.87
CA MET A 833 3.74 -15.70 10.47
C MET A 833 2.74 -16.48 9.60
N LYS A 834 2.75 -16.26 8.28
CA LYS A 834 1.83 -16.95 7.35
C LYS A 834 2.13 -18.45 7.26
N PHE A 835 3.40 -18.81 7.19
CA PHE A 835 3.85 -20.20 7.18
C PHE A 835 3.42 -20.94 8.44
N CYS A 836 3.70 -20.36 9.62
CA CYS A 836 3.31 -20.96 10.88
C CYS A 836 1.78 -21.04 11.04
N MET A 837 1.00 -20.03 10.58
CA MET A 837 -0.47 -20.11 10.53
C MET A 837 -1.00 -21.23 9.63
N ASN A 838 -0.20 -21.75 8.70
CA ASN A 838 -0.54 -22.90 7.86
C ASN A 838 0.14 -24.20 8.34
N GLY A 839 0.70 -24.21 9.54
CA GLY A 839 1.36 -25.36 10.14
C GLY A 839 2.69 -25.75 9.49
N ALA A 840 3.36 -24.84 8.79
CA ALA A 840 4.75 -25.06 8.39
C ALA A 840 5.67 -24.74 9.59
N LEU A 841 6.61 -25.63 9.88
CA LEU A 841 7.56 -25.46 10.97
C LEU A 841 8.63 -24.42 10.59
N LEU A 842 9.06 -23.65 11.59
CA LEU A 842 10.01 -22.56 11.39
C LEU A 842 11.45 -23.10 11.46
N VAL A 843 12.23 -22.90 10.41
CA VAL A 843 13.69 -23.02 10.45
C VAL A 843 14.24 -21.61 10.45
N GLY A 844 14.89 -21.19 11.54
CA GLY A 844 15.15 -19.77 11.75
C GLY A 844 16.37 -19.47 12.57
N THR A 845 16.89 -18.26 12.39
CA THR A 845 17.90 -17.66 13.27
C THR A 845 17.26 -16.88 14.39
N TRP A 846 18.08 -16.49 15.36
CA TRP A 846 17.75 -15.62 16.50
C TRP A 846 17.53 -14.16 16.06
N ASP A 847 16.56 -13.94 15.17
CA ASP A 847 16.32 -12.66 14.51
C ASP A 847 14.84 -12.36 14.27
N GLY A 848 14.49 -11.07 14.28
CA GLY A 848 13.17 -10.55 13.93
C GLY A 848 12.00 -11.31 14.57
N ALA A 849 11.00 -11.66 13.75
CA ALA A 849 9.78 -12.30 14.21
C ALA A 849 9.98 -13.78 14.63
N ASN A 850 11.12 -14.41 14.35
CA ASN A 850 11.36 -15.80 14.74
C ASN A 850 11.35 -15.97 16.26
N ILE A 851 11.91 -14.99 16.98
CA ILE A 851 12.00 -14.99 18.44
C ILE A 851 10.60 -14.93 19.05
N GLU A 852 9.78 -13.95 18.61
CA GLU A 852 8.41 -13.82 19.12
C GLU A 852 7.56 -15.04 18.76
N ILE A 853 7.72 -15.61 17.55
CA ILE A 853 6.99 -16.83 17.17
C ILE A 853 7.35 -17.97 18.12
N ARG A 854 8.64 -18.23 18.33
CA ARG A 854 9.13 -19.25 19.27
C ARG A 854 8.54 -19.07 20.66
N GLU A 855 8.53 -17.84 21.18
CA GLU A 855 7.96 -17.54 22.51
C GLU A 855 6.47 -17.89 22.60
N GLU A 856 5.70 -17.68 21.54
CA GLU A 856 4.26 -17.96 21.51
C GLU A 856 3.93 -19.44 21.27
N ILE A 857 4.67 -20.12 20.38
CA ILE A 857 4.35 -21.49 19.96
C ILE A 857 5.12 -22.56 20.76
N GLY A 858 6.23 -22.19 21.40
CA GLY A 858 7.08 -23.04 22.23
C GLY A 858 8.31 -23.61 21.50
N ASP A 859 9.36 -23.92 22.28
CA ASP A 859 10.68 -24.34 21.79
C ASP A 859 10.67 -25.61 20.95
N GLU A 860 9.77 -26.56 21.25
CA GLU A 860 9.69 -27.84 20.54
C GLU A 860 9.14 -27.73 19.11
N GLN A 861 8.63 -26.56 18.73
CA GLN A 861 7.95 -26.30 17.46
C GLN A 861 8.82 -25.55 16.43
N VAL A 862 10.03 -25.15 16.82
CA VAL A 862 10.93 -24.36 15.99
C VAL A 862 12.30 -25.04 15.90
N PHE A 863 12.94 -24.88 14.75
CA PHE A 863 14.30 -25.31 14.49
C PHE A 863 15.21 -24.07 14.46
N MET A 864 15.75 -23.72 15.61
CA MET A 864 16.60 -22.52 15.78
C MET A 864 18.09 -22.88 15.66
N PHE A 865 18.87 -22.04 14.98
CA PHE A 865 20.33 -22.19 14.88
C PHE A 865 21.07 -20.87 14.75
N GLY A 866 22.40 -20.96 14.80
CA GLY A 866 23.31 -19.91 14.41
C GLY A 866 23.56 -18.90 15.53
N LEU A 867 24.38 -17.91 15.18
CA LEU A 867 24.80 -16.85 16.09
C LEU A 867 23.63 -15.96 16.55
N ILE A 868 23.71 -15.47 17.77
CA ILE A 868 22.84 -14.38 18.26
C ILE A 868 23.42 -13.00 17.92
N THR A 869 22.60 -11.95 18.00
CA THR A 869 22.97 -10.59 17.60
C THR A 869 24.24 -10.09 18.31
N GLU A 870 24.40 -10.43 19.60
CA GLU A 870 25.52 -10.05 20.44
C GLU A 870 26.86 -10.67 20.00
N GLU A 871 26.81 -11.79 19.28
CA GLU A 871 28.00 -12.54 18.85
C GLU A 871 28.52 -12.11 17.47
N ILE A 872 27.70 -11.42 16.68
CA ILE A 872 27.99 -11.07 15.26
C ILE A 872 29.31 -10.32 15.10
N SER A 873 29.59 -9.32 15.95
CA SER A 873 30.83 -8.54 15.85
C SER A 873 32.07 -9.39 16.12
N THR A 874 31.99 -10.28 17.11
CA THR A 874 33.09 -11.17 17.50
C THR A 874 33.30 -12.24 16.44
N ALA A 875 32.22 -12.82 15.91
CA ALA A 875 32.27 -13.82 14.85
C ALA A 875 32.92 -13.27 13.57
N ARG A 876 32.65 -12.01 13.19
CA ARG A 876 33.31 -11.35 12.06
C ARG A 876 34.82 -11.21 12.22
N GLN A 877 35.29 -10.94 13.44
CA GLN A 877 36.72 -10.89 13.74
C GLN A 877 37.34 -12.28 13.72
N HIS A 878 36.66 -13.26 14.32
CA HIS A 878 37.09 -14.64 14.37
C HIS A 878 37.17 -15.29 12.98
N ARG A 879 36.25 -14.97 12.06
CA ARG A 879 36.17 -15.56 10.72
C ARG A 879 37.48 -15.55 9.92
N PHE A 880 38.33 -14.54 10.12
CA PHE A 880 39.61 -14.40 9.42
C PHE A 880 40.82 -14.60 10.33
N SER A 881 40.61 -15.15 11.53
CA SER A 881 41.70 -15.58 12.41
C SER A 881 42.34 -16.86 11.86
N GLN A 882 43.55 -17.17 12.33
CA GLN A 882 44.22 -18.45 12.02
C GLN A 882 43.54 -19.66 12.69
N GLU A 883 42.61 -19.41 13.62
CA GLU A 883 41.93 -20.45 14.40
C GLU A 883 40.62 -20.91 13.73
N PHE A 884 40.07 -20.13 12.79
CA PHE A 884 38.85 -20.49 12.09
C PHE A 884 39.11 -21.56 11.03
N ASN A 885 38.51 -22.74 11.25
CA ASN A 885 38.47 -23.81 10.25
C ASN A 885 37.11 -23.78 9.54
N MET A 886 37.14 -23.67 8.20
CA MET A 886 35.93 -23.78 7.39
C MET A 886 35.43 -25.23 7.41
N ASP A 887 34.12 -25.43 7.54
CA ASP A 887 33.52 -26.76 7.45
C ASP A 887 33.85 -27.43 6.10
N ASN A 888 34.10 -28.74 6.15
CA ASN A 888 34.50 -29.53 4.99
C ASN A 888 33.37 -29.66 3.95
N HIS A 889 32.11 -29.71 4.39
CA HIS A 889 30.98 -29.78 3.46
C HIS A 889 30.81 -28.44 2.74
N LEU A 890 30.94 -27.32 3.46
CA LEU A 890 30.95 -25.99 2.85
C LEU A 890 32.11 -25.81 1.86
N ASP A 891 33.33 -26.16 2.26
CA ASP A 891 34.48 -26.04 1.37
C ASP A 891 34.33 -26.94 0.13
N GLY A 892 33.80 -28.16 0.30
CA GLY A 892 33.44 -29.05 -0.80
C GLY A 892 32.40 -28.43 -1.74
N ALA A 893 31.35 -27.79 -1.20
CA ALA A 893 30.33 -27.12 -1.99
C ALA A 893 30.89 -25.94 -2.80
N LEU A 894 31.75 -25.11 -2.18
CA LEU A 894 32.41 -24.00 -2.87
C LEU A 894 33.35 -24.50 -3.97
N ARG A 895 34.14 -25.55 -3.71
CA ARG A 895 35.00 -26.18 -4.73
C ARG A 895 34.21 -26.78 -5.88
N ALA A 896 33.04 -27.37 -5.63
CA ALA A 896 32.18 -27.90 -6.68
C ALA A 896 31.69 -26.78 -7.63
N ILE A 897 31.40 -25.60 -7.10
CA ILE A 897 31.08 -24.42 -7.91
C ILE A 897 32.31 -23.98 -8.74
N GLU A 898 33.46 -23.83 -8.08
CA GLU A 898 34.70 -23.34 -8.70
C GLU A 898 35.24 -24.25 -9.81
N THR A 899 35.09 -25.57 -9.64
CA THR A 899 35.51 -26.57 -10.62
C THR A 899 34.53 -26.73 -11.79
N GLY A 900 33.41 -26.01 -11.77
CA GLY A 900 32.45 -25.96 -12.87
C GLY A 900 31.42 -27.09 -12.88
N MET A 901 31.14 -27.73 -11.73
CA MET A 901 30.11 -28.77 -11.64
C MET A 901 28.72 -28.27 -12.05
N PHE A 902 28.44 -26.97 -11.83
CA PHE A 902 27.15 -26.32 -12.09
C PHE A 902 27.22 -25.31 -13.24
N GLY A 903 28.13 -25.51 -14.20
CA GLY A 903 28.34 -24.60 -15.32
C GLY A 903 29.71 -23.92 -15.28
N ASN A 904 29.85 -22.74 -15.88
CA ASN A 904 31.13 -22.04 -15.90
C ASN A 904 31.48 -21.48 -14.50
N GLY A 905 32.48 -22.08 -13.84
CA GLY A 905 32.92 -21.66 -12.50
C GLY A 905 33.36 -20.19 -12.42
N ASP A 906 33.94 -19.65 -13.50
CA ASP A 906 34.39 -18.25 -13.59
C ASP A 906 33.23 -17.25 -13.44
N GLU A 907 32.00 -17.65 -13.79
CA GLU A 907 30.82 -16.79 -13.62
C GLU A 907 30.41 -16.60 -12.17
N PHE A 908 30.88 -17.48 -11.28
CA PHE A 908 30.54 -17.53 -9.86
C PHE A 908 31.70 -17.16 -8.94
N THR A 909 32.88 -16.77 -9.47
CA THR A 909 34.03 -16.34 -8.65
C THR A 909 33.67 -15.23 -7.67
N ALA A 910 32.90 -14.22 -8.12
CA ALA A 910 32.46 -13.15 -7.23
C ALA A 910 31.57 -13.66 -6.07
N PHE A 911 30.79 -14.71 -6.30
CA PHE A 911 29.96 -15.35 -5.28
C PHE A 911 30.82 -16.14 -4.28
N THR A 912 31.72 -17.00 -4.75
CA THR A 912 32.57 -17.80 -3.87
C THR A 912 33.55 -16.93 -3.09
N ASP A 913 34.16 -15.91 -3.71
CA ASP A 913 35.04 -14.94 -3.05
C ASP A 913 34.31 -14.16 -1.95
N SER A 914 33.02 -13.84 -2.16
CA SER A 914 32.22 -13.15 -1.15
C SER A 914 32.12 -13.95 0.16
N ILE A 915 32.25 -15.28 0.10
CA ILE A 915 32.16 -16.18 1.25
C ILE A 915 33.55 -16.60 1.73
N ARG A 916 34.50 -16.86 0.83
CA ARG A 916 35.87 -17.26 1.20
C ARG A 916 36.63 -16.12 1.86
N HIS A 917 36.50 -14.91 1.34
CA HIS A 917 37.39 -13.79 1.65
C HIS A 917 36.72 -12.60 2.35
N LYS A 918 35.38 -12.49 2.32
CA LYS A 918 34.66 -11.36 2.94
C LYS A 918 33.70 -11.79 4.05
N ASP A 919 32.87 -12.80 3.76
CA ASP A 919 31.88 -13.44 4.62
C ASP A 919 31.12 -12.49 5.56
N HIS A 920 30.72 -11.33 5.04
CA HIS A 920 30.13 -10.27 5.87
C HIS A 920 28.85 -10.71 6.60
N TYR A 921 28.12 -11.64 5.98
CA TYR A 921 26.86 -12.20 6.46
C TYR A 921 27.02 -13.55 7.18
N LEU A 922 28.27 -13.95 7.48
CA LEU A 922 28.60 -15.09 8.33
C LEU A 922 27.96 -16.40 7.83
N VAL A 923 28.00 -16.61 6.50
CA VAL A 923 27.55 -17.85 5.87
C VAL A 923 28.43 -19.00 6.34
N ALA A 924 29.75 -18.82 6.40
CA ALA A 924 30.64 -19.90 6.81
C ALA A 924 30.55 -20.20 8.31
N SER A 925 30.32 -19.18 9.13
CA SER A 925 30.23 -19.36 10.59
C SER A 925 28.99 -20.15 11.02
N ASP A 926 27.85 -19.94 10.36
CA ASP A 926 26.60 -20.63 10.71
C ASP A 926 26.39 -21.95 9.94
N PHE A 927 27.23 -22.26 8.95
CA PHE A 927 26.99 -23.38 8.01
C PHE A 927 26.85 -24.73 8.69
N GLN A 928 27.77 -25.09 9.59
CA GLN A 928 27.78 -26.40 10.23
C GLN A 928 26.47 -26.65 11.01
N GLN A 929 26.09 -25.69 11.86
CA GLN A 929 24.86 -25.79 12.65
C GLN A 929 23.63 -25.88 11.75
N PHE A 930 23.60 -25.11 10.67
CA PHE A 930 22.51 -25.16 9.70
C PHE A 930 22.44 -26.52 8.98
N TYR A 931 23.57 -27.08 8.58
CA TYR A 931 23.64 -28.38 7.93
C TYR A 931 23.14 -29.50 8.85
N ASP A 932 23.63 -29.53 10.10
CA ASP A 932 23.24 -30.52 11.11
C ASP A 932 21.75 -30.41 11.49
N LEU A 933 21.23 -29.18 11.57
CA LEU A 933 19.81 -28.94 11.84
C LEU A 933 18.91 -29.57 10.77
N HIS A 934 19.31 -29.56 9.50
CA HIS A 934 18.54 -30.20 8.44
C HIS A 934 18.54 -31.73 8.52
N LYS A 935 19.59 -32.35 9.09
CA LYS A 935 19.61 -33.79 9.39
C LYS A 935 18.62 -34.13 10.52
N LEU A 936 18.57 -33.29 11.57
CA LEU A 936 17.56 -33.43 12.62
C LEU A 936 16.14 -33.36 12.06
N ILE A 937 15.87 -32.42 11.14
CA ILE A 937 14.57 -32.31 10.47
C ILE A 937 14.21 -33.59 9.72
N GLU A 938 15.17 -34.22 9.04
CA GLU A 938 14.96 -35.51 8.35
C GLU A 938 14.65 -36.65 9.31
N ASP A 939 15.27 -36.65 10.49
CA ASP A 939 14.99 -37.64 11.54
C ASP A 939 13.60 -37.43 12.16
N GLU A 940 13.21 -36.19 12.47
CA GLU A 940 11.88 -35.89 13.00
C GLU A 940 10.77 -36.15 11.99
N TRP A 941 11.02 -35.94 10.69
CA TRP A 941 10.05 -36.20 9.62
C TRP A 941 9.59 -37.65 9.57
N LYS A 942 10.41 -38.60 10.06
CA LYS A 942 10.07 -40.03 10.12
C LYS A 942 8.91 -40.31 11.07
N ASP A 943 8.72 -39.49 12.11
CA ASP A 943 7.54 -39.51 12.99
C ASP A 943 6.43 -38.62 12.39
N ARG A 944 5.59 -39.21 11.54
CA ARG A 944 4.52 -38.49 10.82
C ARG A 944 3.45 -37.92 11.75
N ASP A 945 3.12 -38.63 12.83
CA ASP A 945 2.09 -38.19 13.77
C ASP A 945 2.63 -37.09 14.68
N GLY A 946 3.87 -37.25 15.18
CA GLY A 946 4.58 -36.21 15.90
C GLY A 946 4.71 -34.92 15.09
N TRP A 947 5.10 -35.02 13.81
CA TRP A 947 5.19 -33.87 12.91
C TRP A 947 3.84 -33.16 12.72
N ALA A 948 2.76 -33.91 12.49
CA ALA A 948 1.42 -33.33 12.33
C ALA A 948 0.93 -32.63 13.59
N LYS A 949 1.18 -33.21 14.77
CA LYS A 949 0.88 -32.54 16.06
C LYS A 949 1.67 -31.24 16.19
N LYS A 950 2.96 -31.25 15.89
CA LYS A 950 3.81 -30.04 15.93
C LYS A 950 3.28 -28.95 14.99
N ALA A 951 2.95 -29.32 13.75
CA ALA A 951 2.37 -28.42 12.75
C ALA A 951 1.04 -27.80 13.19
N LEU A 952 0.13 -28.62 13.74
CA LEU A 952 -1.18 -28.14 14.21
C LEU A 952 -1.05 -27.23 15.44
N LEU A 953 -0.19 -27.59 16.42
CA LEU A 953 0.09 -26.76 17.59
C LEU A 953 0.71 -25.41 17.19
N THR A 954 1.65 -25.44 16.23
CA THR A 954 2.22 -24.24 15.63
C THR A 954 1.11 -23.33 15.12
N SER A 955 0.20 -23.83 14.28
CA SER A 955 -0.86 -23.03 13.69
C SER A 955 -1.83 -22.42 14.72
N VAL A 956 -2.35 -23.23 15.65
CA VAL A 956 -3.42 -22.77 16.57
C VAL A 956 -2.91 -21.81 17.65
N ARG A 957 -1.59 -21.73 17.86
CA ARG A 957 -0.94 -20.82 18.81
C ARG A 957 -0.54 -19.46 18.22
N MET A 958 -0.85 -19.19 16.94
CA MET A 958 -0.46 -17.94 16.24
C MET A 958 -1.33 -16.70 16.53
N GLU A 959 -2.10 -16.67 17.63
CA GLU A 959 -3.02 -15.56 17.95
C GLU A 959 -2.34 -14.18 17.94
N LYS A 960 -1.15 -14.08 18.55
CA LYS A 960 -0.37 -12.83 18.60
C LYS A 960 -0.16 -12.23 17.22
N PHE A 961 -0.08 -13.04 16.17
CA PHE A 961 0.30 -12.61 14.82
C PHE A 961 -0.89 -12.31 13.90
N SER A 962 -2.12 -12.29 14.40
CA SER A 962 -3.26 -11.75 13.65
C SER A 962 -3.11 -10.24 13.46
N SER A 963 -3.31 -9.75 12.24
CA SER A 963 -3.31 -8.30 11.98
C SER A 963 -4.46 -7.57 12.69
N ASP A 964 -5.52 -8.26 13.10
CA ASP A 964 -6.60 -7.65 13.89
C ASP A 964 -6.08 -7.18 15.24
N ARG A 965 -5.24 -8.01 15.91
CA ARG A 965 -4.58 -7.66 17.17
C ARG A 965 -3.69 -6.44 16.98
N SER A 966 -2.85 -6.43 15.93
CA SER A 966 -2.00 -5.28 15.62
C SER A 966 -2.83 -4.00 15.41
N ILE A 967 -3.93 -4.06 14.66
CA ILE A 967 -4.80 -2.90 14.42
C ILE A 967 -5.50 -2.43 15.70
N ILE A 968 -5.92 -3.33 16.58
CA ILE A 968 -6.44 -2.97 17.91
C ILE A 968 -5.36 -2.24 18.72
N ASP A 969 -4.13 -2.77 18.76
CA ASP A 969 -3.00 -2.13 19.44
C ASP A 969 -2.73 -0.71 18.92
N TYR A 970 -2.67 -0.53 17.59
CA TYR A 970 -2.52 0.80 16.99
C TYR A 970 -3.70 1.73 17.35
N SER A 971 -4.93 1.22 17.28
CA SER A 971 -6.14 1.99 17.58
C SER A 971 -6.16 2.52 19.00
N GLU A 972 -5.78 1.68 19.97
CA GLU A 972 -5.82 1.99 21.40
C GLU A 972 -4.61 2.79 21.87
N LYS A 973 -3.41 2.44 21.40
CA LYS A 973 -2.14 3.01 21.91
C LYS A 973 -1.68 4.25 21.14
N ILE A 974 -2.07 4.41 19.87
CA ILE A 974 -1.51 5.44 18.97
C ILE A 974 -2.60 6.35 18.42
N TRP A 975 -3.61 5.81 17.76
CA TRP A 975 -4.54 6.60 16.95
C TRP A 975 -5.69 7.22 17.74
N GLY A 976 -6.15 6.52 18.78
CA GLY A 976 -7.34 6.90 19.54
C GLY A 976 -8.63 6.86 18.70
N ILE A 977 -8.67 6.03 17.65
CA ILE A 977 -9.88 5.84 16.83
C ILE A 977 -10.76 4.74 17.43
N LYS A 978 -12.07 4.78 17.12
CA LYS A 978 -13.05 3.81 17.60
C LYS A 978 -13.84 3.22 16.42
N PRO A 979 -14.37 1.99 16.54
CA PRO A 979 -15.26 1.43 15.55
C PRO A 979 -16.46 2.34 15.28
N CYS A 980 -16.77 2.54 13.99
CA CYS A 980 -17.93 3.28 13.51
C CYS A 980 -18.79 2.31 12.69
N ILE A 981 -19.71 1.64 13.37
CA ILE A 981 -20.50 0.54 12.80
C ILE A 981 -21.55 1.11 11.85
N VAL A 982 -21.48 0.72 10.58
CA VAL A 982 -22.53 1.04 9.61
C VAL A 982 -23.78 0.24 9.97
N PRO A 983 -24.92 0.89 10.26
CA PRO A 983 -26.14 0.17 10.62
C PRO A 983 -26.64 -0.65 9.43
N SER A 984 -27.34 -1.75 9.74
CA SER A 984 -28.06 -2.49 8.71
C SER A 984 -28.95 -1.53 7.91
N PRO A 985 -28.96 -1.60 6.57
CA PRO A 985 -29.72 -0.66 5.78
C PRO A 985 -31.21 -0.78 6.10
N VAL A 986 -31.74 0.21 6.79
CA VAL A 986 -33.19 0.38 6.96
C VAL A 986 -33.69 1.11 5.73
N ARG A 987 -34.34 0.40 4.80
CA ARG A 987 -35.03 1.05 3.68
C ARG A 987 -36.52 0.73 3.73
N ASP A 988 -37.32 1.79 3.60
CA ASP A 988 -38.79 1.79 3.69
C ASP A 988 -39.42 0.73 2.76
N THR A 989 -40.11 -0.24 3.34
CA THR A 989 -40.82 -1.33 2.62
C THR A 989 -42.18 -0.90 2.08
N THR A 990 -42.55 0.38 2.14
CA THR A 990 -43.83 0.84 1.63
C THR A 990 -43.86 0.74 0.10
N PRO A 991 -44.76 -0.08 -0.49
CA PRO A 991 -44.89 -0.17 -1.93
C PRO A 991 -45.33 1.19 -2.47
N SER A 992 -44.55 1.78 -3.37
CA SER A 992 -45.02 2.92 -4.13
C SER A 992 -46.06 2.42 -5.12
N GLY A 993 -47.31 2.87 -4.97
CA GLY A 993 -48.26 2.84 -6.08
C GLY A 993 -47.67 3.52 -7.33
N PRO A 994 -48.25 3.28 -8.52
CA PRO A 994 -47.68 3.74 -9.78
C PRO A 994 -47.39 5.25 -9.73
N VAL A 995 -46.13 5.61 -9.94
CA VAL A 995 -45.69 7.00 -10.02
C VAL A 995 -46.21 7.57 -11.34
N SER A 996 -47.32 8.27 -11.31
CA SER A 996 -47.78 9.09 -12.43
C SER A 996 -47.00 10.41 -12.42
N ILE A 997 -46.15 10.61 -13.42
CA ILE A 997 -45.59 11.93 -13.73
C ILE A 997 -46.73 12.71 -14.38
N SER A 998 -47.43 13.54 -13.61
CA SER A 998 -48.46 14.44 -14.15
C SER A 998 -47.78 15.60 -14.89
N THR A 999 -48.06 15.69 -16.19
CA THR A 999 -47.76 16.85 -17.02
C THR A 999 -48.94 17.82 -16.95
N SER A 1000 -48.83 18.83 -16.09
CA SER A 1000 -49.71 20.01 -16.08
C SER A 1000 -48.88 21.21 -15.66
N GLY A 1001 -48.79 22.34 -16.36
CA GLY A 1001 -49.35 22.83 -17.61
C GLY A 1001 -48.72 24.21 -17.88
N GLY A 1002 -48.77 24.70 -19.11
CA GLY A 1002 -48.20 26.01 -19.46
C GLY A 1002 -48.08 26.22 -20.96
N SER A 1003 -49.22 26.37 -21.62
CA SER A 1003 -49.39 26.72 -23.02
C SER A 1003 -48.81 28.08 -23.38
N GLY A 1004 -48.10 28.15 -24.52
CA GLY A 1004 -48.11 29.32 -25.40
C GLY A 1004 -46.74 29.85 -25.83
N VAL A 1005 -46.19 29.34 -26.95
CA VAL A 1005 -45.63 30.19 -28.02
C VAL A 1005 -45.83 29.47 -29.36
N SER A 1006 -46.33 30.24 -30.32
CA SER A 1006 -46.76 29.93 -31.67
C SER A 1006 -45.65 29.38 -32.58
N ALA A 1007 -46.03 28.40 -33.41
CA ALA A 1007 -45.21 27.89 -34.51
C ALA A 1007 -45.07 28.93 -35.62
N VAL A 1008 -43.83 29.15 -36.07
CA VAL A 1008 -43.53 29.79 -37.36
C VAL A 1008 -42.95 28.72 -38.28
N SER A 1009 -43.61 28.52 -39.41
CA SER A 1009 -43.24 27.62 -40.50
C SER A 1009 -42.31 28.28 -41.51
N TYR A 1010 -41.29 27.55 -41.96
CA TYR A 1010 -40.69 27.50 -43.29
C TYR A 1010 -39.85 26.20 -43.30
N GLY A 1011 -39.83 25.29 -44.25
CA GLY A 1011 -40.40 25.08 -45.57
C GLY A 1011 -39.70 23.82 -46.10
N GLY A 1012 -40.44 22.86 -46.64
CA GLY A 1012 -39.91 21.54 -47.00
C GLY A 1012 -39.16 21.47 -48.33
N ALA A 1013 -38.51 20.33 -48.55
CA ALA A 1013 -38.30 19.73 -49.87
C ALA A 1013 -38.35 18.20 -49.74
N GLN A 1014 -39.03 17.60 -50.70
CA GLN A 1014 -39.61 16.26 -50.74
C GLN A 1014 -38.63 15.14 -51.12
N ALA A 1015 -38.96 13.90 -50.75
CA ALA A 1015 -38.70 12.71 -51.55
C ALA A 1015 -40.02 11.92 -51.72
N PRO A 1016 -40.33 11.36 -52.92
CA PRO A 1016 -41.66 10.89 -53.24
C PRO A 1016 -41.92 9.43 -52.85
N SER A 1017 -43.21 9.17 -52.67
CA SER A 1017 -43.91 7.91 -52.37
C SER A 1017 -44.03 6.96 -53.57
N ALA A 1018 -44.25 5.67 -53.31
CA ALA A 1018 -45.53 4.98 -53.60
C ALA A 1018 -45.51 3.51 -53.16
N ALA A 1019 -46.61 3.08 -52.53
CA ALA A 1019 -46.90 1.71 -52.10
C ALA A 1019 -47.81 1.00 -53.16
N PRO A 1020 -48.62 -0.03 -52.81
CA PRO A 1020 -48.35 -1.43 -52.43
C PRO A 1020 -49.08 -2.44 -53.39
N ILE A 1021 -49.18 -3.74 -53.03
CA ILE A 1021 -50.39 -4.63 -53.08
C ILE A 1021 -50.20 -6.08 -53.62
N LEU A 1022 -50.75 -7.07 -52.85
CA LEU A 1022 -51.24 -8.45 -53.12
C LEU A 1022 -50.24 -9.54 -53.58
N GLY A 1023 -50.32 -10.83 -53.19
CA GLY A 1023 -51.26 -11.59 -52.36
C GLY A 1023 -51.01 -13.12 -52.48
N SER A 1024 -51.50 -13.88 -51.48
CA SER A 1024 -51.92 -15.31 -51.48
C SER A 1024 -50.93 -16.47 -51.73
N GLY A 1025 -50.96 -17.44 -50.79
CA GLY A 1025 -50.88 -18.89 -51.09
C GLY A 1025 -49.85 -19.72 -50.30
N GLY A 1026 -50.27 -20.48 -49.29
CA GLY A 1026 -49.53 -21.68 -48.80
C GLY A 1026 -49.95 -22.94 -49.59
N PRO A 1027 -49.63 -24.20 -49.19
CA PRO A 1027 -48.74 -24.72 -48.13
C PRO A 1027 -47.77 -25.88 -48.57
N ASN A 1028 -46.90 -26.36 -47.65
CA ASN A 1028 -46.20 -27.68 -47.44
C ASN A 1028 -46.29 -28.85 -48.48
N PRO A 1029 -45.53 -29.99 -48.37
CA PRO A 1029 -44.14 -30.30 -47.95
C PRO A 1029 -43.46 -31.38 -48.87
N GLN A 1030 -42.31 -31.97 -48.46
CA GLN A 1030 -41.72 -33.30 -48.82
C GLN A 1030 -40.37 -33.38 -49.60
N GLN A 1031 -39.38 -33.95 -48.88
CA GLN A 1031 -38.54 -35.12 -49.18
C GLN A 1031 -37.90 -35.38 -50.57
N ARG A 1032 -36.61 -35.78 -50.45
CA ARG A 1032 -35.83 -36.86 -51.12
C ARG A 1032 -34.84 -36.51 -52.25
N ALA A 1033 -33.63 -37.02 -52.00
CA ALA A 1033 -32.70 -37.71 -52.91
C ALA A 1033 -31.78 -36.89 -53.84
N GLY A 1034 -30.46 -37.05 -53.63
CA GLY A 1034 -29.47 -36.96 -54.72
C GLY A 1034 -29.47 -38.24 -55.57
N PRO A 1035 -28.40 -38.61 -56.31
CA PRO A 1035 -27.15 -37.91 -56.62
C PRO A 1035 -26.79 -37.93 -58.14
N GLY A 1036 -25.67 -37.33 -58.54
CA GLY A 1036 -24.94 -37.75 -59.75
C GLY A 1036 -24.22 -36.67 -60.55
N GLY A 1037 -22.94 -36.91 -60.86
CA GLY A 1037 -22.31 -36.38 -62.08
C GLY A 1037 -20.99 -35.61 -61.91
N ALA A 1038 -19.87 -36.34 -61.85
CA ALA A 1038 -18.55 -35.91 -62.39
C ALA A 1038 -18.46 -36.39 -63.87
N PRO A 1039 -17.46 -36.05 -64.74
CA PRO A 1039 -16.04 -35.74 -64.42
C PRO A 1039 -15.32 -34.71 -65.34
N GLY A 1040 -14.06 -34.39 -65.00
CA GLY A 1040 -13.11 -33.71 -65.89
C GLY A 1040 -11.75 -33.46 -65.23
N ALA A 1041 -10.69 -34.05 -65.79
CA ALA A 1041 -9.37 -34.27 -65.19
C ALA A 1041 -8.30 -33.21 -65.52
N GLY A 1042 -7.21 -33.16 -64.73
CA GLY A 1042 -5.96 -32.47 -65.05
C GLY A 1042 -4.88 -32.60 -63.97
N GLN A 1043 -3.84 -33.39 -64.26
CA GLN A 1043 -2.68 -33.80 -63.45
C GLN A 1043 -1.72 -32.62 -63.10
N GLY A 1044 -0.81 -32.65 -62.11
CA GLY A 1044 -0.41 -33.68 -61.16
C GLY A 1044 0.86 -33.29 -60.35
N GLN A 1045 1.23 -34.16 -59.39
CA GLN A 1045 2.57 -34.42 -58.81
C GLN A 1045 3.29 -33.26 -58.05
N ARG A 1046 3.82 -33.38 -56.82
CA ARG A 1046 4.47 -34.48 -56.06
C ARG A 1046 4.49 -34.12 -54.55
N ARG A 1047 4.31 -35.12 -53.67
CA ARG A 1047 4.87 -35.21 -52.30
C ARG A 1047 6.12 -36.13 -52.35
N PRO A 1048 7.04 -36.08 -51.37
CA PRO A 1048 7.03 -37.09 -50.27
C PRO A 1048 7.49 -36.52 -48.90
N LYS A 1049 6.81 -36.85 -47.79
CA LYS A 1049 7.09 -37.90 -46.77
C LYS A 1049 7.96 -37.45 -45.57
N GLN A 1050 7.34 -37.58 -44.39
CA GLN A 1050 7.82 -38.14 -43.10
C GLN A 1050 9.32 -38.32 -42.81
N GLY A 1051 9.73 -37.85 -41.62
CA GLY A 1051 10.75 -38.42 -40.72
C GLY A 1051 10.54 -37.80 -39.31
N LYS A 1052 10.04 -38.55 -38.32
CA LYS A 1052 10.78 -39.25 -37.25
C LYS A 1052 11.68 -38.35 -36.37
N ASN A 1053 11.35 -38.35 -35.07
CA ASN A 1053 12.17 -38.18 -33.86
C ASN A 1053 13.14 -36.99 -33.78
N LEU A 1054 12.82 -36.02 -32.93
CA LEU A 1054 13.43 -35.82 -31.61
C LEU A 1054 12.56 -34.85 -30.80
#